data_AF-A0A7S3SUE5-F1
#
_entry.id   AF-A0A7S3SUE5-F1
#
_cell.length_a   1.000
_cell.length_b   1.000
_cell.length_c   1.000
_cell.angle_alpha   90.00
_cell.angle_beta   90.00
_cell.angle_gamma   90.00
#
_symmetry.space_group_name_H-M   'P 1'
#
loop_
_entity.id
_entity.type
_entity.pdbx_description
1 polymer ?
#
loop_
_entity_poly.entity_id
_entity_poly.type
_entity_poly.pdbx_seq_one_letter_code
_entity_poly.pdbx_strand_id
1 'polypeptide(L)'
;ATLPLPAAFEALQFPFELDPFQKKALAAVDRGESVLVAAHTSAGKTVVAQYAVATSLRGKQRVVYTSPIKALSNQKYRELMAQFRDVGLMTGDVSINVDASVLVMTTEILRNMLYRGHELVREVQWVIFDEVHYMRDKERGVIWEECIVLAPSAARFVFLSATIPNAAEFAGWIAATHGRPCHIVSTPHRPTPLEHWALPAGADGLYLLKSADGAFHTANFDAAMLALRKPAGAAAAAKAGSRDSPNLRRLLAQLQRRQLTPAIIFAFSRRECEGAAMHARSLEPLGEEQQAAVRQVFEAAVDTLSEADQRVTQIEAMLPLLLRGVAVHHSGLLPLLKELVEILFQEGLVRFLFATETFSLGLNMPARTVVFTSMRKWDGEVFRPPSAAEYIQMSGRAGRRGLDAQGMVVLLLNEEIEAEALQAMMSASPLPLESAFRLRYNTLLKLYALESYDVELLVRRSFYTYQRVGALPEIARRRAALEAEAAALTQPDEPRLRELLAARSERAGCEVAMEAFVRAPKHVLRFLQPGRLCLLEDASRGVSLGWGVLLGWRGTATSAYVGGASVPPERMRASELVLDVLLPCAAGAQALALAGDAPQPAPLHDPSAEAWVLPVRLSCLQQLSSVRLWLPDEVSSPESRRGVLHALRQVFAERRLADASAARQLNLRPLEHLGDSSPACKRAMGLLDAAVAREAQLDAELRRLPAVVLMDVGGETDGDGASGSNGAEASGAHVDGAGCGGAANGSGGATNGSGAGRPAGGATPATLVEREKRLSRKQLLQQQAAGLATEAAGVACDEFGETVRRMQRVLLRLGLVDSERVVLLKGRAAAEVDASDEVLVAELLYRGFFNELSPAAAAAVCSCLVAADMEKIKRPQTPLPALQPPLATLREVATEVARVYTDAGIATDEAEYVQRFDSGMVNMVHAWCEGATFAELCDSCELFEGSIIRAIRRLSELLDELKSAAKAMGNDELFSKLEESCRLLRRDIVFASSLYVEM
;
A
#
# COMPACT_ATOMS: atom_id res chain seq x y z
N ALA A 1 2.94 18.93 34.09
CA ALA A 1 3.12 18.88 35.56
C ALA A 1 3.29 17.42 36.00
N THR A 2 4.38 17.10 36.71
CA THR A 2 4.67 15.77 37.26
C THR A 2 3.71 15.44 38.39
N LEU A 3 2.72 14.58 38.11
CA LEU A 3 1.78 14.07 39.10
C LEU A 3 2.49 13.04 40.02
N PRO A 4 2.28 13.07 41.34
CA PRO A 4 2.85 12.09 42.26
C PRO A 4 2.27 10.70 42.00
N LEU A 5 3.15 9.69 41.94
CA LEU A 5 2.78 8.29 41.75
C LEU A 5 2.18 7.71 43.05
N PRO A 6 1.06 6.96 43.00
CA PRO A 6 0.50 6.29 44.19
C PRO A 6 1.48 5.29 44.82
N ALA A 7 1.39 5.09 46.14
CA ALA A 7 2.37 4.35 46.94
C ALA A 7 2.36 2.82 46.76
N ALA A 8 1.38 2.22 46.08
CA ALA A 8 1.41 0.83 45.59
C ALA A 8 0.32 0.61 44.54
N PHE A 9 0.61 -0.14 43.46
CA PHE A 9 -0.41 -0.63 42.54
C PHE A 9 -1.02 -1.92 43.11
N GLU A 10 -2.12 -1.78 43.86
CA GLU A 10 -2.69 -2.89 44.66
C GLU A 10 -3.49 -3.91 43.84
N ALA A 11 -3.98 -3.56 42.64
CA ALA A 11 -4.85 -4.45 41.87
C ALA A 11 -4.13 -5.67 41.27
N LEU A 12 -2.83 -5.53 40.95
CA LEU A 12 -2.00 -6.62 40.43
C LEU A 12 -0.53 -6.34 40.74
N GLN A 13 0.16 -7.31 41.36
CA GLN A 13 1.60 -7.25 41.58
C GLN A 13 2.35 -7.95 40.45
N PHE A 14 3.44 -7.32 39.99
CA PHE A 14 4.29 -7.87 38.94
C PHE A 14 5.62 -8.39 39.53
N PRO A 15 6.17 -9.49 39.00
CA PRO A 15 7.42 -10.08 39.52
C PRO A 15 8.68 -9.29 39.12
N PHE A 16 8.53 -8.14 38.46
CA PHE A 16 9.60 -7.29 37.96
C PHE A 16 9.29 -5.82 38.28
N GLU A 17 10.33 -4.98 38.28
CA GLU A 17 10.12 -3.54 38.46
C GLU A 17 9.45 -2.92 37.22
N LEU A 18 8.41 -2.14 37.45
CA LEU A 18 7.70 -1.42 36.39
C LEU A 18 8.50 -0.23 35.88
N ASP A 19 8.58 -0.10 34.55
CA ASP A 19 9.20 1.03 33.90
C ASP A 19 8.43 2.34 34.20
N PRO A 20 9.07 3.52 34.19
CA PRO A 20 8.41 4.79 34.52
C PRO A 20 7.16 5.10 33.68
N PHE A 21 7.16 4.70 32.41
CA PHE A 21 6.00 4.89 31.53
C PHE A 21 4.85 3.94 31.91
N GLN A 22 5.14 2.69 32.31
CA GLN A 22 4.14 1.75 32.80
C GLN A 22 3.49 2.28 34.08
N LYS A 23 4.28 2.76 35.05
CA LYS A 23 3.78 3.37 36.29
C LYS A 23 2.82 4.54 36.01
N LYS A 24 3.15 5.40 35.04
CA LYS A 24 2.28 6.51 34.61
C LYS A 24 0.96 6.03 33.99
N ALA A 25 1.01 5.02 33.13
CA ALA A 25 -0.17 4.44 32.49
C ALA A 25 -1.10 3.78 33.52
N LEU A 26 -0.54 2.98 34.44
CA LEU A 26 -1.30 2.34 35.51
C LEU A 26 -1.99 3.37 36.42
N ALA A 27 -1.32 4.49 36.72
CA ALA A 27 -1.93 5.57 37.51
C ALA A 27 -3.16 6.20 36.83
N ALA A 28 -3.21 6.25 35.49
CA ALA A 28 -4.41 6.70 34.77
C ALA A 28 -5.55 5.68 34.87
N VAL A 29 -5.23 4.39 34.72
CA VAL A 29 -6.20 3.31 34.89
C VAL A 29 -6.79 3.28 36.30
N ASP A 30 -5.95 3.47 37.32
CA ASP A 30 -6.37 3.47 38.72
C ASP A 30 -7.32 4.64 39.06
N ARG A 31 -7.16 5.79 38.39
CA ARG A 31 -8.09 6.92 38.46
C ARG A 31 -9.39 6.70 37.66
N GLY A 32 -9.51 5.61 36.92
CA GLY A 32 -10.66 5.36 36.06
C GLY A 32 -10.71 6.27 34.84
N GLU A 33 -9.56 6.65 34.28
CA GLU A 33 -9.45 7.51 33.09
C GLU A 33 -8.87 6.71 31.92
N SER A 34 -9.27 7.06 30.68
CA SER A 34 -8.78 6.38 29.49
C SER A 34 -7.29 6.70 29.26
N VAL A 35 -6.56 5.77 28.64
CA VAL A 35 -5.12 5.94 28.38
C VAL A 35 -4.70 5.36 27.02
N LEU A 36 -3.91 6.11 26.28
CA LEU A 36 -3.17 5.70 25.10
C LEU A 36 -1.70 5.45 25.48
N VAL A 37 -1.23 4.23 25.24
CA VAL A 37 0.16 3.81 25.44
C VAL A 37 0.82 3.61 24.08
N ALA A 38 1.63 4.58 23.65
CA ALA A 38 2.36 4.56 22.38
C ALA A 38 3.84 4.21 22.61
N ALA A 39 4.19 2.94 22.40
CA ALA A 39 5.54 2.42 22.67
C ALA A 39 5.90 1.27 21.73
N HIS A 40 7.19 0.97 21.60
CA HIS A 40 7.65 -0.19 20.81
C HIS A 40 7.04 -1.51 21.30
N THR A 41 6.90 -2.50 20.42
CA THR A 41 6.27 -3.81 20.73
C THR A 41 6.94 -4.52 21.91
N SER A 42 8.27 -4.43 22.01
CA SER A 42 9.05 -5.01 23.12
C SER A 42 9.03 -4.19 24.43
N ALA A 43 8.38 -3.03 24.46
CA ALA A 43 8.36 -2.15 25.64
C ALA A 43 7.54 -2.73 26.81
N GLY A 44 6.70 -3.75 26.58
CA GLY A 44 5.88 -4.36 27.63
C GLY A 44 4.56 -3.63 27.87
N LYS A 45 3.89 -3.22 26.79
CA LYS A 45 2.58 -2.53 26.83
C LYS A 45 1.47 -3.38 27.47
N THR A 46 1.55 -4.71 27.32
CA THR A 46 0.57 -5.69 27.81
C THR A 46 0.34 -5.60 29.32
N VAL A 47 1.34 -5.15 30.09
CA VAL A 47 1.23 -4.90 31.54
C VAL A 47 0.08 -3.95 31.88
N VAL A 48 -0.12 -2.91 31.06
CA VAL A 48 -1.19 -1.92 31.28
C VAL A 48 -2.57 -2.56 31.06
N ALA A 49 -2.71 -3.41 30.05
CA ALA A 49 -3.94 -4.15 29.81
C ALA A 49 -4.25 -5.15 30.94
N GLN A 50 -3.26 -5.91 31.40
CA GLN A 50 -3.40 -6.85 32.53
C GLN A 50 -3.86 -6.12 33.80
N TYR A 51 -3.31 -4.93 34.08
CA TYR A 51 -3.73 -4.13 35.21
C TYR A 51 -5.17 -3.62 35.09
N ALA A 52 -5.60 -3.20 33.88
CA ALA A 52 -6.98 -2.80 33.62
C ALA A 52 -7.97 -3.96 33.80
N VAL A 53 -7.61 -5.17 33.35
CA VAL A 53 -8.38 -6.39 33.59
C VAL A 53 -8.52 -6.65 35.10
N ALA A 54 -7.40 -6.67 35.83
CA ALA A 54 -7.42 -6.91 37.28
C ALA A 54 -8.25 -5.85 38.04
N THR A 55 -8.14 -4.58 37.66
CA THR A 55 -8.91 -3.48 38.24
C THR A 55 -10.42 -3.64 37.98
N SER A 56 -10.79 -4.08 36.78
CA SER A 56 -12.19 -4.35 36.40
C SER A 56 -12.78 -5.52 37.18
N LEU A 57 -12.03 -6.62 37.29
CA LEU A 57 -12.45 -7.81 38.06
C LEU A 57 -12.61 -7.49 39.54
N ARG A 58 -11.72 -6.68 40.13
CA ARG A 58 -11.87 -6.16 41.50
C ARG A 58 -13.17 -5.36 41.66
N GLY A 59 -13.54 -4.59 40.64
CA GLY A 59 -14.79 -3.83 40.57
C GLY A 59 -16.03 -4.65 40.22
N LYS A 60 -15.91 -5.99 40.06
CA LYS A 60 -16.97 -6.89 39.58
C LYS A 60 -17.59 -6.43 38.26
N GLN A 61 -16.76 -5.94 37.35
CA GLN A 61 -17.17 -5.39 36.07
C GLN A 61 -16.57 -6.21 34.92
N ARG A 62 -17.27 -6.23 33.80
CA ARG A 62 -16.80 -6.89 32.59
C ARG A 62 -15.77 -6.03 31.86
N VAL A 63 -14.82 -6.71 31.24
CA VAL A 63 -13.78 -6.11 30.40
C VAL A 63 -13.72 -6.84 29.06
N VAL A 64 -13.61 -6.07 27.99
CA VAL A 64 -13.42 -6.60 26.63
C VAL A 64 -12.00 -6.30 26.20
N TYR A 65 -11.27 -7.34 25.78
CA TYR A 65 -9.98 -7.23 25.12
C TYR A 65 -10.15 -7.50 23.63
N THR A 66 -9.80 -6.51 22.80
CA THR A 66 -9.86 -6.63 21.35
C THR A 66 -8.48 -6.68 20.73
N SER A 67 -8.33 -7.48 19.68
CA SER A 67 -7.12 -7.55 18.88
C SER A 67 -7.43 -7.63 17.37
N PRO A 68 -6.54 -7.13 16.50
CA PRO A 68 -6.76 -7.09 15.05
C PRO A 68 -6.79 -8.45 14.36
N ILE A 69 -6.26 -9.52 14.94
CA ILE A 69 -6.08 -10.79 14.21
C ILE A 69 -6.47 -11.95 15.12
N LYS A 70 -7.13 -12.98 14.56
CA LYS A 70 -7.58 -14.20 15.26
C LYS A 70 -6.43 -14.87 16.03
N ALA A 71 -5.27 -15.03 15.39
CA ALA A 71 -4.08 -15.60 16.02
C ALA A 71 -3.63 -14.82 17.27
N LEU A 72 -3.69 -13.49 17.24
CA LEU A 72 -3.39 -12.65 18.40
C LEU A 72 -4.47 -12.78 19.48
N SER A 73 -5.75 -12.87 19.10
CA SER A 73 -6.85 -13.14 20.06
C SER A 73 -6.61 -14.46 20.79
N ASN A 74 -6.24 -15.52 20.07
CA ASN A 74 -5.95 -16.83 20.64
C ASN A 74 -4.74 -16.79 21.59
N GLN A 75 -3.65 -16.12 21.17
CA GLN A 75 -2.48 -15.91 22.03
C GLN A 75 -2.87 -15.17 23.32
N LYS A 76 -3.62 -14.07 23.21
CA LYS A 76 -4.03 -13.24 24.36
C LYS A 76 -5.01 -13.94 25.27
N TYR A 77 -5.90 -14.76 24.71
CA TYR A 77 -6.77 -15.63 25.48
C TYR A 77 -5.96 -16.57 26.38
N ARG A 78 -4.96 -17.28 25.85
CA ARG A 78 -4.10 -18.15 26.66
C ARG A 78 -3.30 -17.38 27.71
N GLU A 79 -2.69 -16.25 27.33
CA GLU A 79 -1.92 -15.41 28.25
C GLU A 79 -2.78 -14.90 29.42
N LEU A 80 -4.03 -14.49 29.14
CA LEU A 80 -4.95 -14.02 30.16
C LEU A 80 -5.56 -15.18 30.95
N MET A 81 -5.84 -16.32 30.34
CA MET A 81 -6.39 -17.50 31.03
C MET A 81 -5.37 -18.11 32.00
N ALA A 82 -4.07 -18.04 31.68
CA ALA A 82 -3.00 -18.43 32.60
C ALA A 82 -2.93 -17.54 33.85
N GLN A 83 -3.39 -16.28 33.77
CA GLN A 83 -3.35 -15.32 34.88
C GLN A 83 -4.69 -15.17 35.60
N PHE A 84 -5.80 -15.27 34.89
CA PHE A 84 -7.16 -15.05 35.35
C PHE A 84 -8.02 -16.28 35.03
N ARG A 85 -8.88 -16.68 35.97
CA ARG A 85 -9.69 -17.90 35.80
C ARG A 85 -10.90 -17.72 34.89
N ASP A 86 -11.49 -16.53 34.89
CA ASP A 86 -12.77 -16.26 34.20
C ASP A 86 -12.55 -15.48 32.90
N VAL A 87 -12.06 -16.20 31.89
CA VAL A 87 -11.74 -15.65 30.56
C VAL A 87 -12.48 -16.43 29.48
N GLY A 88 -13.08 -15.71 28.54
CA GLY A 88 -13.72 -16.23 27.34
C GLY A 88 -13.04 -15.75 26.07
N LEU A 89 -13.31 -16.44 24.97
CA LEU A 89 -12.82 -16.14 23.63
C LEU A 89 -13.99 -16.07 22.65
N MET A 90 -14.09 -14.99 21.87
CA MET A 90 -15.05 -14.89 20.78
C MET A 90 -14.35 -14.43 19.50
N THR A 91 -14.25 -15.34 18.54
CA THR A 91 -13.77 -15.04 17.19
C THR A 91 -14.86 -15.40 16.19
N GLY A 92 -14.69 -15.05 14.91
CA GLY A 92 -15.62 -15.48 13.86
C GLY A 92 -15.74 -17.01 13.72
N ASP A 93 -14.74 -17.77 14.20
CA ASP A 93 -14.68 -19.22 14.00
C ASP A 93 -15.03 -20.00 15.28
N VAL A 94 -14.63 -19.46 16.44
CA VAL A 94 -14.69 -20.16 17.73
C VAL A 94 -15.24 -19.24 18.80
N SER A 95 -16.18 -19.74 19.60
CA SER A 95 -16.72 -19.08 20.79
C SER A 95 -16.58 -20.00 22.01
N ILE A 96 -15.82 -19.56 23.03
CA ILE A 96 -15.52 -20.30 24.26
C ILE A 96 -15.89 -19.41 25.44
N ASN A 97 -16.65 -19.95 26.39
CA ASN A 97 -17.02 -19.26 27.65
C ASN A 97 -17.50 -17.81 27.44
N VAL A 98 -18.54 -17.64 26.63
CA VAL A 98 -19.08 -16.32 26.21
C VAL A 98 -19.60 -15.49 27.39
N ASP A 99 -19.97 -16.15 28.49
CA ASP A 99 -20.49 -15.48 29.69
C ASP A 99 -19.40 -14.99 30.64
N ALA A 100 -18.11 -15.16 30.32
CA ALA A 100 -16.98 -14.79 31.16
C ALA A 100 -16.90 -13.28 31.48
N SER A 101 -16.33 -12.93 32.63
CA SER A 101 -16.08 -11.54 33.02
C SER A 101 -15.04 -10.84 32.13
N VAL A 102 -14.04 -11.59 31.64
CA VAL A 102 -13.03 -11.12 30.67
C VAL A 102 -13.31 -11.76 29.33
N LEU A 103 -13.60 -10.96 28.30
CA LEU A 103 -13.83 -11.46 26.95
C LEU A 103 -12.72 -11.01 26.02
N VAL A 104 -11.98 -11.98 25.48
CA VAL A 104 -11.02 -11.74 24.39
C VAL A 104 -11.75 -11.96 23.07
N MET A 105 -11.70 -10.99 22.17
CA MET A 105 -12.39 -11.08 20.88
C MET A 105 -11.68 -10.33 19.76
N THR A 106 -12.07 -10.58 18.51
CA THR A 106 -11.64 -9.71 17.40
C THR A 106 -12.46 -8.43 17.37
N THR A 107 -11.91 -7.36 16.78
CA THR A 107 -12.61 -6.07 16.67
C THR A 107 -13.94 -6.18 15.91
N GLU A 108 -14.02 -7.08 14.92
CA GLU A 108 -15.24 -7.37 14.15
C GLU A 108 -16.38 -7.92 15.02
N ILE A 109 -16.06 -8.80 15.97
CA ILE A 109 -17.07 -9.38 16.87
C ILE A 109 -17.64 -8.29 17.77
N LEU A 110 -16.78 -7.43 18.34
CA LEU A 110 -17.23 -6.28 19.14
C LEU A 110 -18.15 -5.36 18.32
N ARG A 111 -17.77 -5.03 17.08
CA ARG A 111 -18.57 -4.22 16.15
C ARG A 111 -19.97 -4.80 15.96
N ASN A 112 -20.06 -6.10 15.69
CA ASN A 112 -21.33 -6.77 15.47
C ASN A 112 -22.20 -6.79 16.74
N MET A 113 -21.59 -6.98 17.92
CA MET A 113 -22.30 -6.90 19.20
C MET A 113 -22.84 -5.50 19.49
N LEU A 114 -22.09 -4.45 19.13
CA LEU A 114 -22.51 -3.05 19.25
C LEU A 114 -23.71 -2.75 18.35
N TYR A 115 -23.69 -3.16 17.08
CA TYR A 115 -24.85 -3.00 16.18
C TYR A 115 -26.08 -3.77 16.67
N ARG A 116 -25.91 -4.97 17.23
CA ARG A 116 -27.03 -5.76 17.75
C ARG A 116 -27.51 -5.29 19.13
N GLY A 117 -26.82 -4.32 19.75
CA GLY A 117 -27.16 -3.83 21.09
C GLY A 117 -27.07 -4.92 22.17
N HIS A 118 -26.14 -5.87 22.02
CA HIS A 118 -26.03 -7.05 22.88
C HIS A 118 -25.88 -6.67 24.36
N GLU A 119 -26.58 -7.36 25.27
CA GLU A 119 -26.64 -7.02 26.71
C GLU A 119 -25.25 -6.99 27.35
N LEU A 120 -24.40 -7.98 27.04
CA LEU A 120 -23.01 -8.05 27.49
C LEU A 120 -22.23 -6.75 27.29
N VAL A 121 -22.43 -6.03 26.18
CA VAL A 121 -21.69 -4.80 25.88
C VAL A 121 -22.13 -3.64 26.77
N ARG A 122 -23.37 -3.66 27.30
CA ARG A 122 -23.88 -2.64 28.22
C ARG A 122 -23.23 -2.72 29.59
N GLU A 123 -22.72 -3.88 29.99
CA GLU A 123 -22.05 -4.13 31.27
C GLU A 123 -20.54 -3.87 31.21
N VAL A 124 -19.98 -3.59 30.03
CA VAL A 124 -18.55 -3.41 29.83
C VAL A 124 -18.13 -2.05 30.39
N GLN A 125 -17.22 -2.07 31.35
CA GLN A 125 -16.63 -0.85 31.88
C GLN A 125 -15.33 -0.47 31.16
N TRP A 126 -14.54 -1.46 30.76
CA TRP A 126 -13.26 -1.25 30.09
C TRP A 126 -13.21 -1.98 28.76
N VAL A 127 -12.81 -1.26 27.72
CA VAL A 127 -12.50 -1.82 26.40
C VAL A 127 -11.01 -1.58 26.13
N ILE A 128 -10.28 -2.67 25.95
CA ILE A 128 -8.86 -2.67 25.64
C ILE A 128 -8.73 -2.88 24.14
N PHE A 129 -8.12 -1.93 23.44
CA PHE A 129 -7.78 -2.06 22.03
C PHE A 129 -6.28 -2.29 21.91
N ASP A 130 -5.91 -3.50 21.50
CA ASP A 130 -4.53 -3.83 21.18
C ASP A 130 -4.19 -3.44 19.74
N GLU A 131 -2.94 -3.06 19.50
CA GLU A 131 -2.39 -2.70 18.19
C GLU A 131 -3.23 -1.65 17.42
N VAL A 132 -3.67 -0.58 18.09
CA VAL A 132 -4.61 0.45 17.55
C VAL A 132 -4.10 1.16 16.28
N HIS A 133 -2.79 1.18 16.04
CA HIS A 133 -2.23 1.72 14.80
C HIS A 133 -2.66 0.96 13.53
N TYR A 134 -3.26 -0.22 13.66
CA TYR A 134 -3.93 -0.92 12.56
C TYR A 134 -5.17 -0.18 12.02
N MET A 135 -5.65 0.86 12.69
CA MET A 135 -6.72 1.73 12.19
C MET A 135 -6.38 2.42 10.86
N ARG A 136 -5.09 2.44 10.45
CA ARG A 136 -4.65 2.92 9.12
C ARG A 136 -4.97 1.97 7.98
N ASP A 137 -5.31 0.72 8.31
CA ASP A 137 -5.62 -0.29 7.31
C ASP A 137 -6.82 0.19 6.47
N LYS A 138 -6.64 0.26 5.15
CA LYS A 138 -7.64 0.82 4.23
C LYS A 138 -8.94 0.02 4.20
N GLU A 139 -8.88 -1.27 4.51
CA GLU A 139 -10.02 -2.17 4.42
C GLU A 139 -10.74 -2.28 5.76
N ARG A 140 -9.98 -2.52 6.83
CA ARG A 140 -10.49 -2.86 8.16
C ARG A 140 -10.47 -1.70 9.13
N GLY A 141 -9.72 -0.62 8.87
CA GLY A 141 -9.56 0.51 9.79
C GLY A 141 -10.87 1.15 10.25
N VAL A 142 -11.88 1.19 9.35
CA VAL A 142 -13.24 1.65 9.65
C VAL A 142 -13.89 0.94 10.84
N ILE A 143 -13.57 -0.34 11.06
CA ILE A 143 -14.14 -1.19 12.12
C ILE A 143 -13.72 -0.68 13.50
N TRP A 144 -12.47 -0.23 13.67
CA TRP A 144 -12.00 0.37 14.92
C TRP A 144 -12.72 1.66 15.23
N GLU A 145 -12.84 2.55 14.24
CA GLU A 145 -13.53 3.83 14.42
C GLU A 145 -15.00 3.63 14.79
N GLU A 146 -15.70 2.76 14.07
CA GLU A 146 -17.10 2.42 14.38
C GLU A 146 -17.24 1.85 15.80
N CYS A 147 -16.36 0.91 16.20
CA CYS A 147 -16.37 0.35 17.55
C CYS A 147 -16.15 1.42 18.64
N ILE A 148 -15.20 2.34 18.43
CA ILE A 148 -14.90 3.39 19.40
C ILE A 148 -16.07 4.37 19.48
N VAL A 149 -16.59 4.86 18.36
CA VAL A 149 -17.68 5.84 18.34
C VAL A 149 -18.99 5.26 18.91
N LEU A 150 -19.29 3.99 18.62
CA LEU A 150 -20.50 3.30 19.10
C LEU A 150 -20.37 2.76 20.53
N ALA A 151 -19.16 2.74 21.10
CA ALA A 151 -18.95 2.23 22.45
C ALA A 151 -19.80 3.01 23.48
N PRO A 152 -20.31 2.32 24.53
CA PRO A 152 -21.12 2.98 25.55
C PRO A 152 -20.40 4.17 26.19
N SER A 153 -21.13 5.26 26.47
CA SER A 153 -20.57 6.46 27.09
C SER A 153 -19.97 6.22 28.49
N ALA A 154 -20.39 5.15 29.16
CA ALA A 154 -19.85 4.73 30.45
C ALA A 154 -18.49 4.04 30.35
N ALA A 155 -18.12 3.51 29.17
CA ALA A 155 -16.89 2.76 28.95
C ALA A 155 -15.65 3.65 29.09
N ARG A 156 -14.54 3.01 29.42
CA ARG A 156 -13.19 3.57 29.50
C ARG A 156 -12.27 2.74 28.62
N PHE A 157 -11.21 3.36 28.12
CA PHE A 157 -10.40 2.77 27.07
C PHE A 157 -8.94 2.64 27.47
N VAL A 158 -8.35 1.50 27.13
CA VAL A 158 -6.90 1.32 27.10
C VAL A 158 -6.51 1.07 25.65
N PHE A 159 -5.78 2.00 25.05
CA PHE A 159 -5.28 1.89 23.70
C PHE A 159 -3.80 1.51 23.74
N LEU A 160 -3.45 0.33 23.22
CA LEU A 160 -2.06 -0.08 23.07
C LEU A 160 -1.65 0.12 21.60
N SER A 161 -0.55 0.83 21.38
CA SER A 161 -0.09 1.13 20.03
C SER A 161 1.43 1.12 19.93
N ALA A 162 1.92 0.91 18.71
CA ALA A 162 3.28 1.29 18.33
C ALA A 162 3.46 2.82 18.51
N THR A 163 4.69 3.29 18.40
CA THR A 163 4.98 4.72 18.43
C THR A 163 4.26 5.43 17.28
N ILE A 164 3.44 6.44 17.57
CA ILE A 164 2.73 7.27 16.59
C ILE A 164 2.99 8.76 16.90
N PRO A 165 3.26 9.61 15.89
CA PRO A 165 3.64 11.00 16.10
C PRO A 165 2.45 11.88 16.53
N ASN A 166 1.25 11.61 16.01
CA ASN A 166 0.02 12.34 16.29
C ASN A 166 -0.81 11.72 17.43
N ALA A 167 -0.16 11.15 18.46
CA ALA A 167 -0.83 10.58 19.63
C ALA A 167 -1.76 11.58 20.34
N ALA A 168 -1.39 12.87 20.32
CA ALA A 168 -2.20 13.95 20.90
C ALA A 168 -3.51 14.21 20.15
N GLU A 169 -3.47 14.14 18.81
CA GLU A 169 -4.65 14.26 17.97
C GLU A 169 -5.63 13.11 18.25
N PHE A 170 -5.13 11.87 18.31
CA PHE A 170 -5.96 10.70 18.63
C PHE A 170 -6.59 10.80 20.02
N ALA A 171 -5.82 11.13 21.06
CA ALA A 171 -6.36 11.28 22.40
C ALA A 171 -7.38 12.44 22.51
N GLY A 172 -7.14 13.53 21.77
CA GLY A 172 -8.07 14.65 21.63
C GLY A 172 -9.40 14.22 21.00
N TRP A 173 -9.36 13.39 19.96
CA TRP A 173 -10.55 12.80 19.35
C TRP A 173 -11.34 11.93 20.34
N ILE A 174 -10.68 11.02 21.05
CA ILE A 174 -11.33 10.18 22.08
C ILE A 174 -12.01 11.06 23.15
N ALA A 175 -11.33 12.11 23.60
CA ALA A 175 -11.86 13.02 24.59
C ALA A 175 -13.07 13.81 24.08
N ALA A 176 -13.04 14.27 22.82
CA ALA A 176 -14.15 14.96 22.18
C ALA A 176 -15.37 14.04 21.96
N THR A 177 -15.14 12.79 21.58
CA THR A 177 -16.19 11.81 21.28
C THR A 177 -16.93 11.32 22.53
N HIS A 178 -16.20 11.04 23.61
CA HIS A 178 -16.77 10.48 24.85
C HIS A 178 -16.93 11.48 26.00
N GLY A 179 -16.43 12.71 25.86
CA GLY A 179 -16.52 13.74 26.90
C GLY A 179 -15.72 13.41 28.17
N ARG A 180 -14.63 12.64 28.05
CA ARG A 180 -13.80 12.19 29.17
C ARG A 180 -12.31 12.33 28.85
N PRO A 181 -11.43 12.55 29.85
CA PRO A 181 -10.00 12.62 29.61
C PRO A 181 -9.42 11.32 29.02
N CYS A 182 -8.49 11.48 28.07
CA CYS A 182 -7.66 10.40 27.56
C CYS A 182 -6.19 10.78 27.73
N HIS A 183 -5.47 10.03 28.57
CA HIS A 183 -4.06 10.28 28.87
C HIS A 183 -3.16 9.74 27.77
N ILE A 184 -2.05 10.43 27.50
CA ILE A 184 -1.05 9.97 26.53
C ILE A 184 0.20 9.58 27.28
N VAL A 185 0.64 8.34 27.09
CA VAL A 185 1.89 7.83 27.61
C VAL A 185 2.71 7.30 26.44
N SER A 186 3.75 8.04 26.07
CA SER A 186 4.68 7.65 25.02
C SER A 186 6.08 7.41 25.58
N THR A 187 6.80 6.48 24.96
CA THR A 187 8.23 6.29 25.20
C THR A 187 8.95 5.95 23.89
N PRO A 188 9.99 6.69 23.51
CA PRO A 188 10.85 6.33 22.39
C PRO A 188 11.90 5.27 22.79
N HIS A 189 12.00 4.94 24.08
CA HIS A 189 13.00 4.01 24.57
C HIS A 189 12.68 2.57 24.13
N ARG A 190 13.64 1.94 23.46
CA ARG A 190 13.61 0.51 23.13
C ARG A 190 14.44 -0.25 24.17
N PRO A 191 13.89 -1.25 24.88
CA PRO A 191 14.62 -1.98 25.92
C PRO A 191 15.87 -2.71 25.44
N THR A 192 15.87 -3.16 24.18
CA THR A 192 17.03 -3.81 23.54
C THR A 192 17.42 -2.95 22.34
N PRO A 193 18.61 -2.33 22.27
CA PRO A 193 19.00 -1.51 21.12
C PRO A 193 19.31 -2.38 19.89
N LEU A 194 19.36 -1.77 18.71
CA LEU A 194 19.58 -2.44 17.42
C LEU A 194 20.89 -2.01 16.76
N GLU A 195 21.61 -2.97 16.20
CA GLU A 195 22.69 -2.71 15.26
C GLU A 195 22.28 -3.14 13.84
N HIS A 196 22.52 -2.27 12.86
CA HIS A 196 22.18 -2.54 11.46
C HIS A 196 23.45 -2.76 10.65
N TRP A 197 23.52 -3.91 10.00
CA TRP A 197 24.66 -4.39 9.24
C TRP A 197 24.28 -4.61 7.78
N ALA A 198 25.23 -4.45 6.86
CA ALA A 198 25.06 -4.80 5.45
C ALA A 198 26.02 -5.89 5.01
N LEU A 199 25.53 -6.80 4.16
CA LEU A 199 26.32 -7.79 3.44
C LEU A 199 26.14 -7.58 1.92
N PRO A 200 27.09 -6.91 1.25
CA PRO A 200 27.08 -6.77 -0.20
C PRO A 200 27.21 -8.11 -0.92
N ALA A 201 26.53 -8.25 -2.07
CA ALA A 201 26.69 -9.38 -2.96
C ALA A 201 28.17 -9.55 -3.36
N GLY A 202 28.70 -10.77 -3.22
CA GLY A 202 30.11 -11.08 -3.49
C GLY A 202 31.13 -10.65 -2.43
N ALA A 203 30.74 -9.92 -1.37
CA ALA A 203 31.64 -9.56 -0.28
C ALA A 203 31.71 -10.65 0.82
N ASP A 204 32.87 -10.76 1.47
CA ASP A 204 33.10 -11.74 2.56
C ASP A 204 32.80 -11.19 3.97
N GLY A 205 32.62 -9.88 4.12
CA GLY A 205 32.47 -9.20 5.41
C GLY A 205 31.16 -8.44 5.58
N LEU A 206 30.73 -8.32 6.85
CA LEU A 206 29.61 -7.47 7.27
C LEU A 206 30.11 -6.05 7.57
N TYR A 207 29.35 -5.05 7.12
CA TYR A 207 29.63 -3.63 7.35
C TYR A 207 28.60 -3.04 8.29
N LEU A 208 29.03 -2.45 9.42
CA LEU A 208 28.12 -1.80 10.36
C LEU A 208 27.63 -0.48 9.78
N LEU A 209 26.34 -0.39 9.48
CA LEU A 209 25.71 0.80 8.92
C LEU A 209 25.16 1.72 10.01
N LYS A 210 24.58 1.16 11.07
CA LYS A 210 24.01 1.93 12.18
C LYS A 210 24.30 1.26 13.51
N SER A 211 24.91 2.01 14.43
CA SER A 211 25.25 1.55 15.78
C SER A 211 24.04 1.53 16.71
N ALA A 212 24.18 0.83 17.85
CA ALA A 212 23.18 0.73 18.91
C ALA A 212 22.75 2.08 19.53
N ASP A 213 23.59 3.11 19.43
CA ASP A 213 23.32 4.49 19.85
C ASP A 213 22.48 5.28 18.82
N GLY A 214 22.24 4.70 17.64
CA GLY A 214 21.50 5.31 16.54
C GLY A 214 22.36 6.05 15.52
N ALA A 215 23.69 6.10 15.67
CA ALA A 215 24.58 6.79 14.72
C ALA A 215 24.74 6.01 13.41
N PHE A 216 24.58 6.68 12.27
CA PHE A 216 24.78 6.10 10.93
C PHE A 216 26.23 6.30 10.45
N HIS A 217 26.87 5.23 9.99
CA HIS A 217 28.27 5.21 9.55
C HIS A 217 28.38 5.31 8.03
N THR A 218 28.40 6.53 7.49
CA THR A 218 28.50 6.78 6.05
C THR A 218 29.75 6.14 5.43
N ALA A 219 30.90 6.18 6.11
CA ALA A 219 32.13 5.56 5.61
C ALA A 219 32.01 4.04 5.41
N ASN A 220 31.29 3.35 6.32
CA ASN A 220 31.05 1.92 6.19
C ASN A 220 30.03 1.62 5.08
N PHE A 221 29.05 2.50 4.90
CA PHE A 221 28.11 2.43 3.79
C PHE A 221 28.82 2.56 2.44
N ASP A 222 29.69 3.56 2.29
CA ASP A 222 30.47 3.77 1.07
C ASP A 222 31.40 2.58 0.78
N ALA A 223 32.01 2.02 1.83
CA ALA A 223 32.82 0.80 1.71
C ALA A 223 31.98 -0.42 1.28
N ALA A 224 30.75 -0.55 1.79
CA ALA A 224 29.82 -1.61 1.39
C ALA A 224 29.39 -1.46 -0.08
N MET A 225 29.07 -0.24 -0.52
CA MET A 225 28.72 0.04 -1.92
C MET A 225 29.92 -0.17 -2.87
N LEU A 226 31.13 0.19 -2.44
CA LEU A 226 32.34 -0.12 -3.19
C LEU A 226 32.58 -1.63 -3.32
N ALA A 227 32.32 -2.39 -2.25
CA ALA A 227 32.43 -3.84 -2.26
C ALA A 227 31.40 -4.49 -3.20
N LEU A 228 30.21 -3.91 -3.31
CA LEU A 228 29.17 -4.33 -4.26
C LEU A 228 29.59 -4.09 -5.72
N ARG A 229 30.24 -2.95 -6.00
CA ARG A 229 30.73 -2.57 -7.34
C ARG A 229 31.92 -3.40 -7.84
N LYS A 230 32.64 -4.08 -6.93
CA LYS A 230 33.77 -4.92 -7.34
C LYS A 230 33.23 -6.06 -8.22
N PRO A 231 33.80 -6.28 -9.43
CA PRO A 231 33.37 -7.36 -10.31
C PRO A 231 33.91 -8.69 -9.78
N ALA A 232 33.32 -9.20 -8.71
CA ALA A 232 33.50 -10.58 -8.29
C ALA A 232 32.68 -11.47 -9.24
N GLY A 233 33.23 -11.75 -10.44
CA GLY A 233 32.72 -12.81 -11.33
C GLY A 233 31.37 -12.54 -12.00
N ALA A 234 31.24 -11.41 -12.69
CA ALA A 234 30.03 -11.03 -13.42
C ALA A 234 29.62 -12.00 -14.57
N ALA A 235 30.46 -12.99 -14.93
CA ALA A 235 30.11 -14.02 -15.90
C ALA A 235 29.29 -15.20 -15.30
N ALA A 236 29.25 -15.33 -13.96
CA ALA A 236 28.48 -16.38 -13.28
C ALA A 236 27.16 -15.87 -12.68
N ALA A 237 27.11 -14.59 -12.28
CA ALA A 237 25.91 -13.99 -11.67
C ALA A 237 24.78 -13.70 -12.67
N ALA A 238 25.12 -13.30 -13.90
CA ALA A 238 24.11 -12.94 -14.93
C ALA A 238 23.37 -14.17 -15.52
N LYS A 239 23.88 -15.39 -15.32
CA LYS A 239 23.20 -16.65 -15.70
C LYS A 239 22.28 -17.20 -14.61
N ALA A 240 22.32 -16.67 -13.39
CA ALA A 240 21.58 -17.17 -12.25
C ALA A 240 20.38 -16.28 -11.92
N GLY A 241 19.41 -16.21 -12.85
CA GLY A 241 18.08 -15.64 -12.59
C GLY A 241 17.23 -16.46 -11.59
N SER A 242 17.82 -17.45 -10.92
CA SER A 242 17.23 -18.21 -9.82
C SER A 242 18.32 -19.10 -9.20
N ARG A 243 18.28 -19.29 -7.86
CA ARG A 243 18.71 -20.52 -7.12
C ARG A 243 20.05 -20.64 -6.38
N ASP A 244 20.96 -19.67 -6.30
CA ASP A 244 22.02 -19.75 -5.28
C ASP A 244 22.54 -18.35 -4.91
N SER A 245 22.12 -17.81 -3.76
CA SER A 245 22.89 -16.76 -3.09
C SER A 245 23.91 -17.44 -2.17
N PRO A 246 25.16 -17.67 -2.62
CA PRO A 246 26.21 -18.20 -1.74
C PRO A 246 26.38 -17.32 -0.49
N ASN A 247 26.04 -16.03 -0.57
CA ASN A 247 26.09 -15.09 0.53
C ASN A 247 25.07 -15.40 1.63
N LEU A 248 23.81 -15.69 1.28
CA LEU A 248 22.81 -16.07 2.28
C LEU A 248 23.22 -17.36 2.99
N ARG A 249 23.67 -18.39 2.24
CA ARG A 249 24.14 -19.65 2.84
C ARG A 249 25.31 -19.42 3.80
N ARG A 250 26.30 -18.61 3.40
CA ARG A 250 27.45 -18.25 4.24
C ARG A 250 27.02 -17.48 5.48
N LEU A 251 26.10 -16.53 5.35
CA LEU A 251 25.57 -15.75 6.47
C LEU A 251 24.88 -16.68 7.48
N LEU A 252 23.98 -17.56 7.03
CA LEU A 252 23.30 -18.50 7.94
C LEU A 252 24.29 -19.39 8.70
N ALA A 253 25.32 -19.91 8.02
CA ALA A 253 26.38 -20.68 8.67
C ALA A 253 27.24 -19.85 9.65
N GLN A 254 27.43 -18.55 9.41
CA GLN A 254 28.08 -17.65 10.35
C GLN A 254 27.19 -17.36 11.57
N LEU A 255 25.89 -17.11 11.36
CA LEU A 255 24.93 -16.88 12.43
C LEU A 255 24.84 -18.09 13.37
N GLN A 256 24.80 -19.31 12.81
CA GLN A 256 24.80 -20.55 13.61
C GLN A 256 26.09 -20.71 14.43
N ARG A 257 27.26 -20.56 13.79
CA ARG A 257 28.56 -20.70 14.49
C ARG A 257 28.77 -19.66 15.59
N ARG A 258 28.22 -18.45 15.42
CA ARG A 258 28.30 -17.36 16.40
C ARG A 258 27.14 -17.35 17.42
N GLN A 259 26.27 -18.36 17.39
CA GLN A 259 25.09 -18.48 18.26
C GLN A 259 24.13 -17.28 18.18
N LEU A 260 24.04 -16.63 17.01
CA LEU A 260 23.18 -15.46 16.76
C LEU A 260 21.73 -15.85 16.40
N THR A 261 21.29 -17.05 16.79
CA THR A 261 19.94 -17.61 16.58
C THR A 261 19.08 -17.46 17.84
N PRO A 262 17.73 -17.46 17.75
CA PRO A 262 16.94 -17.60 16.53
C PRO A 262 17.07 -16.39 15.62
N ALA A 263 16.99 -16.63 14.30
CA ALA A 263 17.05 -15.59 13.27
C ALA A 263 15.81 -15.63 12.39
N ILE A 264 15.21 -14.47 12.12
CA ILE A 264 14.10 -14.30 11.17
C ILE A 264 14.66 -13.74 9.87
N ILE A 265 14.40 -14.41 8.76
CA ILE A 265 14.82 -14.01 7.42
C ILE A 265 13.58 -13.54 6.66
N PHE A 266 13.44 -12.23 6.46
CA PHE A 266 12.36 -11.63 5.69
C PHE A 266 12.63 -11.66 4.20
N ALA A 267 11.69 -12.26 3.46
CA ALA A 267 11.60 -12.22 2.00
C ALA A 267 10.27 -11.57 1.58
N PHE A 268 10.23 -10.87 0.45
CA PHE A 268 9.04 -10.12 0.02
C PHE A 268 8.08 -10.94 -0.84
N SER A 269 8.47 -12.13 -1.28
CA SER A 269 7.57 -13.06 -1.97
C SER A 269 7.55 -14.44 -1.32
N ARG A 270 6.41 -15.13 -1.42
CA ARG A 270 6.22 -16.49 -0.91
C ARG A 270 7.21 -17.48 -1.54
N ARG A 271 7.38 -17.39 -2.87
CA ARG A 271 8.31 -18.26 -3.62
C ARG A 271 9.77 -18.00 -3.25
N GLU A 272 10.16 -16.75 -3.05
CA GLU A 272 11.51 -16.42 -2.57
C GLU A 272 11.72 -16.93 -1.15
N CYS A 273 10.72 -16.83 -0.28
CA CYS A 273 10.76 -17.31 1.10
C CYS A 273 11.07 -18.82 1.17
N GLU A 274 10.29 -19.63 0.45
CA GLU A 274 10.53 -21.10 0.35
C GLU A 274 11.87 -21.41 -0.32
N GLY A 275 12.21 -20.70 -1.40
CA GLY A 275 13.49 -20.86 -2.10
C GLY A 275 14.70 -20.54 -1.21
N ALA A 276 14.62 -19.49 -0.40
CA ALA A 276 15.66 -19.07 0.54
C ALA A 276 15.86 -20.10 1.66
N ALA A 277 14.78 -20.71 2.14
CA ALA A 277 14.83 -21.75 3.16
C ALA A 277 15.64 -22.99 2.71
N MET A 278 15.66 -23.28 1.41
CA MET A 278 16.43 -24.39 0.85
C MET A 278 17.93 -24.22 1.05
N HIS A 279 18.45 -22.99 1.15
CA HIS A 279 19.87 -22.75 1.44
C HIS A 279 20.26 -23.19 2.85
N ALA A 280 19.32 -23.16 3.80
CA ALA A 280 19.53 -23.61 5.17
C ALA A 280 19.60 -25.14 5.31
N ARG A 281 19.22 -25.92 4.29
CA ARG A 281 19.29 -27.40 4.33
C ARG A 281 20.70 -27.96 4.52
N SER A 282 21.72 -27.19 4.13
CA SER A 282 23.13 -27.56 4.26
C SER A 282 23.72 -27.33 5.65
N LEU A 283 22.95 -26.74 6.56
CA LEU A 283 23.37 -26.43 7.92
C LEU A 283 23.23 -27.64 8.86
N GLU A 284 23.91 -27.57 10.00
CA GLU A 284 23.84 -28.64 11.01
C GLU A 284 22.44 -28.74 11.61
N PRO A 285 21.88 -29.97 11.74
CA PRO A 285 20.52 -30.18 12.23
C PRO A 285 20.39 -29.85 13.72
N LEU A 286 19.17 -30.00 14.25
CA LEU A 286 18.92 -29.95 15.69
C LEU A 286 19.57 -31.16 16.40
N GLY A 287 19.80 -31.06 17.71
CA GLY A 287 20.22 -32.21 18.51
C GLY A 287 19.12 -33.29 18.58
N GLU A 288 19.46 -34.53 18.90
CA GLU A 288 18.52 -35.66 18.88
C GLU A 288 17.29 -35.44 19.77
N GLU A 289 17.46 -34.89 20.98
CA GLU A 289 16.36 -34.57 21.89
C GLU A 289 15.42 -33.51 21.32
N GLN A 290 15.97 -32.45 20.72
CA GLN A 290 15.18 -31.40 20.06
C GLN A 290 14.45 -31.95 18.83
N GLN A 291 15.08 -32.85 18.07
CA GLN A 291 14.43 -33.52 16.95
C GLN A 291 13.27 -34.40 17.42
N ALA A 292 13.43 -35.13 18.52
CA ALA A 292 12.36 -35.94 19.09
C ALA A 292 11.17 -35.07 19.54
N ALA A 293 11.43 -33.94 20.20
CA ALA A 293 10.40 -32.98 20.58
C ALA A 293 9.66 -32.41 19.35
N VAL A 294 10.40 -32.02 18.29
CA VAL A 294 9.80 -31.56 17.03
C VAL A 294 8.91 -32.65 16.41
N ARG A 295 9.36 -33.90 16.36
CA ARG A 295 8.55 -35.02 15.83
C ARG A 295 7.28 -35.19 16.64
N GLN A 296 7.37 -35.21 17.95
CA GLN A 296 6.22 -35.40 18.82
C GLN A 296 5.15 -34.32 18.61
N VAL A 297 5.56 -33.04 18.56
CA VAL A 297 4.62 -31.93 18.32
C VAL A 297 4.07 -31.97 16.90
N PHE A 298 4.89 -32.30 15.90
CA PHE A 298 4.45 -32.42 14.51
C PHE A 298 3.45 -33.56 14.32
N GLU A 299 3.75 -34.76 14.85
CA GLU A 299 2.88 -35.93 14.78
C GLU A 299 1.56 -35.66 15.50
N ALA A 300 1.59 -35.11 16.72
CA ALA A 300 0.38 -34.74 17.44
C ALA A 300 -0.51 -33.74 16.67
N ALA A 301 0.08 -32.79 15.95
CA ALA A 301 -0.65 -31.85 15.12
C ALA A 301 -1.22 -32.51 13.85
N VAL A 302 -0.44 -33.37 13.18
CA VAL A 302 -0.82 -34.01 11.91
C VAL A 302 -1.81 -35.16 12.11
N ASP A 303 -1.78 -35.84 13.27
CA ASP A 303 -2.72 -36.90 13.64
C ASP A 303 -4.17 -36.39 13.77
N THR A 304 -4.37 -35.08 13.86
CA THR A 304 -5.71 -34.46 13.81
C THR A 304 -6.32 -34.47 12.40
N LEU A 305 -5.51 -34.69 11.36
CA LEU A 305 -5.92 -34.70 9.95
C LEU A 305 -6.28 -36.11 9.45
N SER A 306 -7.10 -36.15 8.39
CA SER A 306 -7.44 -37.40 7.69
C SER A 306 -6.21 -38.02 6.99
N GLU A 307 -6.19 -39.34 6.79
CA GLU A 307 -5.05 -40.02 6.11
C GLU A 307 -4.75 -39.47 4.70
N ALA A 308 -5.79 -38.98 3.99
CA ALA A 308 -5.62 -38.35 2.68
C ALA A 308 -4.92 -36.99 2.79
N ASP A 309 -5.30 -36.20 3.79
CA ASP A 309 -4.75 -34.85 4.02
C ASP A 309 -3.32 -34.89 4.57
N GLN A 310 -2.96 -35.92 5.34
CA GLN A 310 -1.60 -36.12 5.84
C GLN A 310 -0.56 -36.24 4.71
N ARG A 311 -0.99 -36.69 3.52
CA ARG A 311 -0.15 -36.87 2.32
C ARG A 311 -0.06 -35.63 1.42
N VAL A 312 -0.63 -34.50 1.85
CA VAL A 312 -0.47 -33.23 1.12
C VAL A 312 1.00 -32.87 1.06
N THR A 313 1.50 -32.57 -0.15
CA THR A 313 2.92 -32.32 -0.45
C THR A 313 3.57 -31.31 0.50
N GLN A 314 2.84 -30.25 0.88
CA GLN A 314 3.33 -29.22 1.78
C GLN A 314 3.61 -29.76 3.21
N ILE A 315 2.82 -30.71 3.70
CA ILE A 315 3.00 -31.33 5.03
C ILE A 315 4.23 -32.24 5.01
N GLU A 316 4.33 -33.12 4.02
CA GLU A 316 5.46 -34.06 3.87
C GLU A 316 6.80 -33.31 3.71
N ALA A 317 6.80 -32.20 2.97
CA ALA A 317 8.01 -31.39 2.75
C ALA A 317 8.47 -30.62 4.00
N MET A 318 7.58 -30.35 4.95
CA MET A 318 7.86 -29.50 6.11
C MET A 318 8.69 -30.20 7.19
N LEU A 319 8.35 -31.45 7.54
CA LEU A 319 9.02 -32.18 8.63
C LEU A 319 10.55 -32.26 8.47
N PRO A 320 11.12 -32.60 7.29
CA PRO A 320 12.58 -32.64 7.10
C PRO A 320 13.28 -31.28 7.26
N LEU A 321 12.57 -30.17 7.14
CA LEU A 321 13.08 -28.82 7.41
C LEU A 321 13.03 -28.52 8.91
N LEU A 322 11.90 -28.83 9.56
CA LEU A 322 11.70 -28.60 10.99
C LEU A 322 12.70 -29.37 11.85
N LEU A 323 13.04 -30.62 11.48
CA LEU A 323 14.07 -31.41 12.17
C LEU A 323 15.48 -30.78 12.11
N ARG A 324 15.72 -29.87 11.15
CA ARG A 324 16.95 -29.09 11.05
C ARG A 324 16.85 -27.75 11.79
N GLY A 325 15.70 -27.43 12.39
CA GLY A 325 15.43 -26.14 13.00
C GLY A 325 15.21 -25.03 11.97
N VAL A 326 14.77 -25.41 10.76
CA VAL A 326 14.45 -24.49 9.66
C VAL A 326 12.95 -24.52 9.45
N ALA A 327 12.31 -23.34 9.43
CA ALA A 327 10.88 -23.23 9.18
C ALA A 327 10.59 -22.12 8.15
N VAL A 328 9.46 -22.23 7.48
CA VAL A 328 8.91 -21.22 6.57
C VAL A 328 7.62 -20.69 7.18
N HIS A 329 7.33 -19.40 7.03
CA HIS A 329 6.08 -18.77 7.44
C HIS A 329 5.60 -17.73 6.43
N HIS A 330 4.50 -18.02 5.76
CA HIS A 330 3.84 -17.05 4.91
C HIS A 330 2.36 -17.38 4.71
N SER A 331 1.64 -16.44 4.08
CA SER A 331 0.20 -16.54 3.85
C SER A 331 -0.23 -17.70 2.93
N GLY A 332 0.69 -18.30 2.16
CA GLY A 332 0.42 -19.50 1.34
C GLY A 332 0.52 -20.85 2.07
N LEU A 333 0.99 -20.90 3.32
CA LEU A 333 1.03 -22.15 4.07
C LEU A 333 -0.35 -22.53 4.61
N LEU A 334 -0.60 -23.83 4.75
CA LEU A 334 -1.73 -24.40 5.46
C LEU A 334 -1.84 -23.76 6.86
N PRO A 335 -3.05 -23.37 7.32
CA PRO A 335 -3.21 -22.78 8.65
C PRO A 335 -2.60 -23.63 9.76
N LEU A 336 -2.81 -24.95 9.73
CA LEU A 336 -2.22 -25.91 10.67
C LEU A 336 -0.69 -25.78 10.74
N LEU A 337 0.00 -25.78 9.58
CA LEU A 337 1.45 -25.68 9.53
C LEU A 337 1.96 -24.31 9.99
N LYS A 338 1.21 -23.23 9.73
CA LYS A 338 1.58 -21.91 10.25
C LYS A 338 1.58 -21.90 11.78
N GLU A 339 0.49 -22.38 12.38
CA GLU A 339 0.36 -22.43 13.84
C GLU A 339 1.42 -23.34 14.46
N LEU A 340 1.70 -24.48 13.83
CA LEU A 340 2.76 -25.39 14.24
C LEU A 340 4.13 -24.71 14.23
N VAL A 341 4.47 -23.98 13.15
CA VAL A 341 5.74 -23.23 13.06
C VAL A 341 5.82 -22.14 14.13
N GLU A 342 4.71 -21.46 14.42
CA GLU A 342 4.63 -20.45 15.47
C GLU A 342 4.89 -21.05 16.86
N ILE A 343 4.27 -22.19 17.18
CA ILE A 343 4.50 -22.95 18.42
C ILE A 343 5.96 -23.37 18.52
N LEU A 344 6.51 -24.03 17.48
CA LEU A 344 7.90 -24.49 17.49
C LEU A 344 8.90 -23.33 17.60
N PHE A 345 8.58 -22.15 17.06
CA PHE A 345 9.41 -20.96 17.20
C PHE A 345 9.41 -20.42 18.63
N GLN A 346 8.25 -20.40 19.30
CA GLN A 346 8.12 -19.98 20.70
C GLN A 346 8.83 -20.93 21.67
N GLU A 347 8.77 -22.24 21.41
CA GLU A 347 9.50 -23.28 22.16
C GLU A 347 11.01 -23.30 21.88
N GLY A 348 11.51 -22.42 21.00
CA GLY A 348 12.94 -22.34 20.68
C GLY A 348 13.48 -23.51 19.85
N LEU A 349 12.59 -24.28 19.21
CA LEU A 349 12.92 -25.42 18.35
C LEU A 349 13.21 -24.99 16.90
N VAL A 350 12.91 -23.74 16.53
CA VAL A 350 13.26 -23.15 15.23
C VAL A 350 14.45 -22.20 15.38
N ARG A 351 15.56 -22.48 14.70
CA ARG A 351 16.76 -21.64 14.65
C ARG A 351 16.68 -20.58 13.56
N PHE A 352 16.14 -20.94 12.40
CA PHE A 352 16.00 -20.08 11.23
C PHE A 352 14.56 -20.09 10.74
N LEU A 353 13.89 -18.93 10.83
CA LEU A 353 12.54 -18.75 10.35
C LEU A 353 12.57 -17.87 9.09
N PHE A 354 12.24 -18.45 7.94
CA PHE A 354 12.04 -17.70 6.70
C PHE A 354 10.61 -17.22 6.66
N ALA A 355 10.40 -15.92 6.61
CA ALA A 355 9.07 -15.34 6.72
C ALA A 355 8.79 -14.25 5.69
N THR A 356 7.53 -14.12 5.28
CA THR A 356 7.07 -12.89 4.61
C THR A 356 6.75 -11.81 5.64
N GLU A 357 6.60 -10.56 5.17
CA GLU A 357 6.25 -9.39 5.99
C GLU A 357 5.06 -9.64 6.92
N THR A 358 4.10 -10.47 6.52
CA THR A 358 2.93 -10.84 7.32
C THR A 358 3.27 -11.43 8.68
N PHE A 359 4.45 -12.02 8.88
CA PHE A 359 4.88 -12.50 10.20
C PHE A 359 5.24 -11.36 11.15
N SER A 360 5.66 -10.22 10.61
CA SER A 360 5.91 -9.02 11.41
C SER A 360 4.62 -8.36 11.88
N LEU A 361 3.48 -8.73 11.28
CA LEU A 361 2.14 -8.30 11.65
C LEU A 361 1.57 -9.20 12.77
N GLY A 362 1.28 -8.63 13.94
CA GLY A 362 0.29 -9.20 14.86
C GLY A 362 0.68 -10.30 15.86
N LEU A 363 1.87 -10.90 15.83
CA LEU A 363 2.28 -11.87 16.87
C LEU A 363 3.52 -11.41 17.63
N ASN A 364 3.65 -11.68 18.92
CA ASN A 364 4.84 -11.28 19.70
C ASN A 364 5.94 -12.35 19.70
N MET A 365 6.60 -12.54 18.55
CA MET A 365 7.69 -13.52 18.38
C MET A 365 9.02 -12.81 18.07
N PRO A 366 9.79 -12.38 19.10
CA PRO A 366 11.08 -11.75 18.90
C PRO A 366 12.17 -12.80 18.61
N ALA A 367 13.17 -12.40 17.82
CA ALA A 367 14.34 -13.17 17.47
C ALA A 367 15.61 -12.44 17.92
N ARG A 368 16.76 -13.14 17.96
CA ARG A 368 18.04 -12.46 18.23
C ARG A 368 18.49 -11.65 17.02
N THR A 369 18.29 -12.20 15.82
CA THR A 369 18.72 -11.60 14.55
C THR A 369 17.57 -11.48 13.57
N VAL A 370 17.54 -10.40 12.78
CA VAL A 370 16.67 -10.23 11.61
C VAL A 370 17.51 -10.05 10.36
N VAL A 371 17.16 -10.69 9.26
CA VAL A 371 17.84 -10.61 7.97
C VAL A 371 16.85 -10.19 6.90
N PHE A 372 17.21 -9.26 6.03
CA PHE A 372 16.43 -8.89 4.84
C PHE A 372 17.11 -9.47 3.60
N THR A 373 16.40 -10.29 2.81
CA THR A 373 16.95 -10.92 1.60
C THR A 373 17.07 -9.96 0.42
N SER A 374 16.21 -8.94 0.41
CA SER A 374 16.13 -7.90 -0.61
C SER A 374 15.86 -6.57 0.07
N MET A 375 16.17 -5.47 -0.63
CA MET A 375 15.85 -4.10 -0.24
C MET A 375 14.85 -3.46 -1.20
N ARG A 376 14.21 -4.25 -2.06
CA ARG A 376 13.15 -3.80 -2.98
C ARG A 376 11.96 -4.73 -2.89
N LYS A 377 10.77 -4.14 -2.85
CA LYS A 377 9.47 -4.79 -2.74
C LYS A 377 8.59 -4.33 -3.90
N TRP A 378 7.82 -5.26 -4.44
CA TRP A 378 6.75 -4.96 -5.38
C TRP A 378 5.51 -4.50 -4.61
N ASP A 379 4.99 -3.31 -4.92
CA ASP A 379 3.78 -2.77 -4.29
C ASP A 379 2.50 -2.96 -5.12
N GLY A 380 2.60 -3.63 -6.27
CA GLY A 380 1.51 -3.79 -7.23
C GLY A 380 1.80 -3.08 -8.55
N GLU A 381 2.61 -2.03 -8.53
CA GLU A 381 2.89 -1.19 -9.69
C GLU A 381 4.40 -1.06 -9.96
N VAL A 382 5.20 -0.87 -8.92
CA VAL A 382 6.65 -0.62 -9.03
C VAL A 382 7.46 -1.36 -7.97
N PHE A 383 8.74 -1.61 -8.27
CA PHE A 383 9.71 -2.07 -7.28
C PHE A 383 10.29 -0.88 -6.52
N ARG A 384 9.81 -0.68 -5.30
CA ARG A 384 10.26 0.37 -4.38
C ARG A 384 11.00 -0.19 -3.16
N PRO A 385 11.84 0.60 -2.47
CA PRO A 385 12.31 0.20 -1.15
C PRO A 385 11.15 0.07 -0.16
N PRO A 386 11.29 -0.79 0.87
CA PRO A 386 10.37 -0.78 2.00
C PRO A 386 10.27 0.62 2.60
N SER A 387 9.06 1.00 2.99
CA SER A 387 8.83 2.21 3.76
C SER A 387 9.45 2.06 5.14
N ALA A 388 9.69 3.19 5.81
CA ALA A 388 10.19 3.20 7.17
C ALA A 388 9.33 2.40 8.15
N ALA A 389 8.00 2.46 8.01
CA ALA A 389 7.08 1.73 8.88
C ALA A 389 7.24 0.21 8.71
N GLU A 390 7.23 -0.27 7.46
CA GLU A 390 7.45 -1.69 7.13
C GLU A 390 8.81 -2.15 7.67
N TYR A 391 9.87 -1.34 7.49
CA TYR A 391 11.21 -1.64 7.97
C TYR A 391 11.31 -1.72 9.50
N ILE A 392 10.77 -0.73 10.22
CA ILE A 392 10.79 -0.68 11.69
C ILE A 392 10.00 -1.84 12.28
N GLN A 393 8.90 -2.26 11.64
CA GLN A 393 8.11 -3.38 12.09
C GLN A 393 8.85 -4.71 11.97
N MET A 394 9.50 -4.95 10.84
CA MET A 394 10.30 -6.16 10.60
C MET A 394 11.59 -6.17 11.44
N SER A 395 12.39 -5.10 11.39
CA SER A 395 13.63 -4.99 12.17
C SER A 395 13.38 -4.96 13.68
N GLY A 396 12.21 -4.47 14.10
CA GLY A 396 11.74 -4.45 15.47
C GLY A 396 11.58 -5.83 16.10
N ARG A 397 11.65 -6.91 15.31
CA ARG A 397 11.69 -8.31 15.81
C ARG A 397 13.06 -8.73 16.33
N ALA A 398 14.13 -7.99 16.05
CA ALA A 398 15.48 -8.35 16.52
C ALA A 398 15.72 -7.88 17.97
N GLY A 399 16.35 -8.71 18.79
CA GLY A 399 16.63 -8.48 20.20
C GLY A 399 15.45 -8.84 21.11
N ARG A 400 15.68 -9.82 21.98
CA ARG A 400 14.72 -10.31 22.98
C ARG A 400 14.99 -9.67 24.34
N ARG A 401 13.97 -9.03 24.92
CA ARG A 401 14.07 -8.38 26.24
C ARG A 401 14.49 -9.40 27.30
N GLY A 402 15.55 -9.09 28.04
CA GLY A 402 16.07 -9.94 29.12
C GLY A 402 16.95 -11.11 28.68
N LEU A 403 17.04 -11.41 27.37
CA LEU A 403 17.88 -12.49 26.84
C LEU A 403 19.04 -11.97 26.00
N ASP A 404 18.81 -10.94 25.18
CA ASP A 404 19.82 -10.37 24.30
C ASP A 404 20.22 -8.97 24.77
N ALA A 405 21.53 -8.69 24.81
CA ALA A 405 22.04 -7.34 25.11
C ALA A 405 21.72 -6.35 23.98
N GLN A 406 21.78 -6.81 22.73
CA GLN A 406 21.53 -6.04 21.51
C GLN A 406 20.91 -6.95 20.46
N GLY A 407 20.04 -6.39 19.61
CA GLY A 407 19.48 -7.09 18.45
C GLY A 407 20.27 -6.78 17.18
N MET A 408 20.47 -7.79 16.33
CA MET A 408 21.21 -7.64 15.07
C MET A 408 20.25 -7.62 13.88
N VAL A 409 20.41 -6.64 13.00
CA VAL A 409 19.67 -6.54 11.72
C VAL A 409 20.68 -6.60 10.58
N VAL A 410 20.49 -7.50 9.61
CA VAL A 410 21.39 -7.69 8.46
C VAL A 410 20.65 -7.44 7.15
N LEU A 411 21.20 -6.57 6.31
CA LEU A 411 20.68 -6.25 4.98
C LEU A 411 21.54 -6.93 3.92
N LEU A 412 20.96 -7.83 3.13
CA LEU A 412 21.61 -8.36 1.94
C LEU A 412 21.47 -7.34 0.80
N LEU A 413 22.60 -6.78 0.37
CA LEU A 413 22.63 -5.77 -0.69
C LEU A 413 23.00 -6.45 -2.01
N ASN A 414 22.01 -6.64 -2.88
CA ASN A 414 22.21 -7.19 -4.23
C ASN A 414 22.27 -6.10 -5.30
N GLU A 415 21.80 -4.89 -4.97
CA GLU A 415 21.69 -3.74 -5.87
C GLU A 415 22.18 -2.48 -5.14
N GLU A 416 22.57 -1.46 -5.91
CA GLU A 416 22.94 -0.16 -5.35
C GLU A 416 21.71 0.53 -4.75
N ILE A 417 21.91 1.20 -3.62
CA ILE A 417 20.89 1.97 -2.90
C ILE A 417 21.52 3.32 -2.55
N GLU A 418 20.74 4.40 -2.63
CA GLU A 418 21.21 5.73 -2.22
C GLU A 418 21.30 5.84 -0.68
N ALA A 419 22.32 6.56 -0.20
CA ALA A 419 22.57 6.72 1.23
C ALA A 419 21.39 7.40 1.93
N GLU A 420 20.84 8.45 1.31
CA GLU A 420 19.71 9.23 1.81
C GLU A 420 18.46 8.36 1.92
N ALA A 421 18.18 7.53 0.91
CA ALA A 421 17.04 6.63 0.92
C ALA A 421 17.16 5.57 2.04
N LEU A 422 18.35 5.00 2.23
CA LEU A 422 18.60 4.00 3.27
C LEU A 422 18.52 4.62 4.67
N GLN A 423 19.12 5.79 4.86
CA GLN A 423 19.07 6.54 6.12
C GLN A 423 17.63 6.94 6.45
N ALA A 424 16.87 7.45 5.48
CA ALA A 424 15.47 7.79 5.65
C ALA A 424 14.68 6.55 6.09
N MET A 425 14.87 5.39 5.45
CA MET A 425 14.19 4.16 5.86
C MET A 425 14.58 3.69 7.27
N MET A 426 15.85 3.80 7.66
CA MET A 426 16.35 3.35 8.98
C MET A 426 16.08 4.33 10.13
N SER A 427 15.87 5.61 9.82
CA SER A 427 15.82 6.70 10.81
C SER A 427 14.52 7.50 10.76
N ALA A 428 13.61 7.19 9.84
CA ALA A 428 12.36 7.92 9.72
C ALA A 428 11.51 7.81 10.98
N SER A 429 10.89 8.93 11.28
CA SER A 429 9.88 9.03 12.33
C SER A 429 8.71 8.11 11.99
N PRO A 430 8.06 7.50 12.99
CA PRO A 430 6.87 6.71 12.77
C PRO A 430 5.83 7.52 11.98
N LEU A 431 5.14 6.88 11.03
CA LEU A 431 4.09 7.54 10.24
C LEU A 431 2.95 8.02 11.16
N PRO A 432 2.22 9.11 10.82
CA PRO A 432 1.02 9.53 11.52
C PRO A 432 -0.13 8.52 11.37
N LEU A 433 -0.99 8.46 12.37
CA LEU A 433 -2.23 7.69 12.38
C LEU A 433 -3.28 8.46 11.59
N GLU A 434 -3.54 8.03 10.38
CA GLU A 434 -4.59 8.58 9.52
C GLU A 434 -5.80 7.66 9.51
N SER A 435 -6.98 8.26 9.53
CA SER A 435 -8.26 7.55 9.40
C SER A 435 -8.41 6.90 8.02
N ALA A 436 -8.92 5.66 8.02
CA ALA A 436 -9.37 4.95 6.82
C ALA A 436 -10.91 4.85 6.76
N PHE A 437 -11.63 5.76 7.42
CA PHE A 437 -13.08 5.71 7.51
C PHE A 437 -13.75 5.82 6.13
N ARG A 438 -14.66 4.88 5.85
CA ARG A 438 -15.48 4.86 4.63
C ARG A 438 -16.85 4.30 4.97
N LEU A 439 -17.89 4.83 4.34
CA LEU A 439 -19.24 4.30 4.51
C LEU A 439 -19.48 3.12 3.56
N ARG A 440 -20.04 2.03 4.12
CA ARG A 440 -20.55 0.87 3.37
C ARG A 440 -22.08 0.83 3.43
N TYR A 441 -22.74 0.21 2.45
CA TYR A 441 -24.20 0.10 2.48
C TYR A 441 -24.67 -0.77 3.65
N ASN A 442 -23.91 -1.81 4.00
CA ASN A 442 -24.13 -2.63 5.19
C ASN A 442 -24.21 -1.77 6.46
N THR A 443 -23.19 -0.91 6.69
CA THR A 443 -23.16 0.04 7.81
C THR A 443 -24.41 0.93 7.80
N LEU A 444 -24.76 1.48 6.63
CA LEU A 444 -25.90 2.39 6.49
C LEU A 444 -27.24 1.72 6.82
N LEU A 445 -27.45 0.50 6.32
CA LEU A 445 -28.66 -0.29 6.55
C LEU A 445 -28.78 -0.72 8.03
N LYS A 446 -27.67 -1.13 8.66
CA LYS A 446 -27.65 -1.45 10.10
C LYS A 446 -28.01 -0.24 10.95
N LEU A 447 -27.49 0.94 10.60
CA LEU A 447 -27.82 2.18 11.32
C LEU A 447 -29.29 2.57 11.13
N TYR A 448 -29.85 2.49 9.92
CA TYR A 448 -31.29 2.75 9.72
C TYR A 448 -32.20 1.73 10.40
N ALA A 449 -31.74 0.48 10.58
CA ALA A 449 -32.47 -0.51 11.35
C ALA A 449 -32.47 -0.20 12.86
N LEU A 450 -31.54 0.63 13.34
CA LEU A 450 -31.44 1.04 14.73
C LEU A 450 -32.03 2.45 14.93
N GLU A 451 -33.25 2.53 15.45
CA GLU A 451 -33.94 3.80 15.71
C GLU A 451 -33.17 4.79 16.62
N SER A 452 -32.17 4.31 17.36
CA SER A 452 -31.40 5.07 18.34
C SER A 452 -30.11 5.71 17.81
N TYR A 453 -29.71 5.43 16.56
CA TYR A 453 -28.45 5.93 16.01
C TYR A 453 -28.66 6.77 14.76
N ASP A 454 -28.06 7.96 14.76
CA ASP A 454 -28.02 8.84 13.60
C ASP A 454 -26.72 8.62 12.81
N VAL A 455 -26.85 8.33 11.52
CA VAL A 455 -25.72 8.17 10.59
C VAL A 455 -24.87 9.44 10.56
N GLU A 456 -25.51 10.61 10.64
CA GLU A 456 -24.80 11.89 10.67
C GLU A 456 -23.97 12.02 11.94
N LEU A 457 -24.44 11.48 13.07
CA LEU A 457 -23.68 11.49 14.32
C LEU A 457 -22.42 10.62 14.23
N LEU A 458 -22.52 9.42 13.63
CA LEU A 458 -21.36 8.54 13.43
C LEU A 458 -20.29 9.24 12.59
N VAL A 459 -20.69 9.82 11.46
CA VAL A 459 -19.79 10.56 10.56
C VAL A 459 -19.16 11.75 11.30
N ARG A 460 -19.97 12.58 11.97
CA ARG A 460 -19.47 13.77 12.69
C ARG A 460 -18.48 13.43 13.81
N ARG A 461 -18.65 12.28 14.46
CA ARG A 461 -17.76 11.78 15.51
C ARG A 461 -16.64 10.88 15.01
N SER A 462 -16.55 10.61 13.71
CA SER A 462 -15.46 9.82 13.12
C SER A 462 -14.10 10.50 13.32
N PHE A 463 -13.03 9.70 13.35
CA PHE A 463 -11.69 10.27 13.43
C PHE A 463 -11.36 11.02 12.14
N TYR A 464 -11.83 10.52 10.99
CA TYR A 464 -11.73 11.21 9.70
C TYR A 464 -12.19 12.67 9.75
N THR A 465 -13.41 12.91 10.23
CA THR A 465 -13.96 14.27 10.33
C THR A 465 -13.16 15.10 11.32
N TYR A 466 -12.74 14.51 12.45
CA TYR A 466 -11.91 15.19 13.44
C TYR A 466 -10.59 15.69 12.85
N GLN A 467 -9.86 14.85 12.11
CA GLN A 467 -8.59 15.22 11.49
C GLN A 467 -8.76 16.33 10.44
N ARG A 468 -9.77 16.19 9.57
CA ARG A 468 -10.01 17.20 8.52
C ARG A 468 -10.41 18.56 9.09
N VAL A 469 -11.31 18.58 10.07
CA VAL A 469 -11.69 19.82 10.76
C VAL A 469 -10.49 20.40 11.52
N GLY A 470 -9.71 19.55 12.18
CA GLY A 470 -8.48 19.94 12.89
C GLY A 470 -7.39 20.52 11.98
N ALA A 471 -7.33 20.10 10.71
CA ALA A 471 -6.38 20.59 9.72
C ALA A 471 -6.74 21.98 9.15
N LEU A 472 -8.00 22.42 9.24
CA LEU A 472 -8.47 23.70 8.67
C LEU A 472 -7.64 24.92 9.07
N PRO A 473 -7.24 25.12 10.35
CA PRO A 473 -6.43 26.28 10.74
C PRO A 473 -5.04 26.26 10.10
N GLU A 474 -4.44 25.07 9.92
CA GLU A 474 -3.13 24.92 9.28
C GLU A 474 -3.23 25.18 7.77
N ILE A 475 -4.26 24.62 7.11
CA ILE A 475 -4.55 24.90 5.70
C ILE A 475 -4.76 26.40 5.47
N ALA A 476 -5.50 27.08 6.35
CA ALA A 476 -5.73 28.52 6.26
C ALA A 476 -4.44 29.33 6.42
N ARG A 477 -3.56 28.96 7.36
CA ARG A 477 -2.24 29.59 7.53
C ARG A 477 -1.34 29.39 6.31
N ARG A 478 -1.27 28.16 5.78
CA ARG A 478 -0.47 27.83 4.61
C ARG A 478 -0.98 28.56 3.36
N ARG A 479 -2.29 28.64 3.18
CA ARG A 479 -2.92 29.44 2.11
C ARG A 479 -2.51 30.91 2.21
N ALA A 480 -2.65 31.51 3.40
CA ALA A 480 -2.29 32.92 3.61
C ALA A 480 -0.80 33.17 3.34
N ALA A 481 0.09 32.24 3.70
CA ALA A 481 1.52 32.32 3.40
C ALA A 481 1.80 32.28 1.89
N LEU A 482 1.18 31.35 1.15
CA LEU A 482 1.32 31.26 -0.31
C LEU A 482 0.74 32.49 -1.03
N GLU A 483 -0.40 33.01 -0.55
CA GLU A 483 -1.01 34.25 -1.08
C GLU A 483 -0.10 35.46 -0.85
N ALA A 484 0.53 35.56 0.32
CA ALA A 484 1.51 36.60 0.63
C ALA A 484 2.77 36.49 -0.25
N GLU A 485 3.32 35.29 -0.45
CA GLU A 485 4.45 35.05 -1.33
C GLU A 485 4.11 35.41 -2.79
N ALA A 486 2.93 35.01 -3.27
CA ALA A 486 2.46 35.37 -4.60
C ALA A 486 2.23 36.88 -4.77
N ALA A 487 1.75 37.57 -3.73
CA ALA A 487 1.55 39.02 -3.74
C ALA A 487 2.88 39.79 -3.78
N ALA A 488 3.93 39.27 -3.11
CA ALA A 488 5.28 39.84 -3.15
C ALA A 488 5.93 39.77 -4.56
N LEU A 489 5.51 38.83 -5.40
CA LEU A 489 5.94 38.72 -6.79
C LEU A 489 5.17 39.73 -7.68
N THR A 490 5.54 41.01 -7.59
CA THR A 490 5.00 42.06 -8.48
C THR A 490 5.75 42.10 -9.81
N GLN A 491 5.00 42.21 -10.92
CA GLN A 491 5.58 42.33 -12.26
C GLN A 491 4.81 43.35 -13.11
N PRO A 492 5.46 44.42 -13.61
CA PRO A 492 4.80 45.50 -14.35
C PRO A 492 4.10 45.05 -15.63
N ASP A 493 4.71 44.13 -16.40
CA ASP A 493 4.21 43.66 -17.70
C ASP A 493 3.28 42.43 -17.59
N GLU A 494 2.75 42.14 -16.39
CA GLU A 494 2.01 40.90 -16.08
C GLU A 494 0.86 40.59 -17.07
N PRO A 495 -0.01 41.53 -17.49
CA PRO A 495 -1.09 41.24 -18.44
C PRO A 495 -0.57 40.74 -19.80
N ARG A 496 0.46 41.40 -20.36
CA ARG A 496 1.00 41.05 -21.68
C ARG A 496 1.79 39.75 -21.63
N LEU A 497 2.48 39.49 -20.52
CA LEU A 497 3.20 38.25 -20.33
C LEU A 497 2.26 37.04 -20.17
N ARG A 498 1.11 37.21 -19.50
CA ARG A 498 0.06 36.17 -19.46
C ARG A 498 -0.45 35.82 -20.85
N GLU A 499 -0.64 36.81 -21.72
CA GLU A 499 -1.04 36.58 -23.11
C GLU A 499 0.03 35.81 -23.90
N LEU A 500 1.31 36.10 -23.69
CA LEU A 500 2.41 35.34 -24.30
C LEU A 500 2.45 33.88 -23.82
N LEU A 501 2.30 33.64 -22.51
CA LEU A 501 2.25 32.28 -21.95
C LEU A 501 1.02 31.50 -22.44
N ALA A 502 -0.13 32.18 -22.58
CA ALA A 502 -1.34 31.60 -23.14
C ALA A 502 -1.15 31.23 -24.62
N ALA A 503 -0.54 32.10 -25.43
CA ALA A 503 -0.23 31.83 -26.83
C ALA A 503 0.77 30.68 -27.01
N ARG A 504 1.78 30.56 -26.12
CA ARG A 504 2.70 29.41 -26.11
C ARG A 504 1.98 28.10 -25.74
N SER A 505 1.05 28.16 -24.78
CA SER A 505 0.24 27.00 -24.40
C SER A 505 -0.71 26.58 -25.54
N GLU A 506 -1.30 27.55 -26.25
CA GLU A 506 -2.11 27.35 -27.46
C GLU A 506 -1.28 26.70 -28.58
N ARG A 507 -0.07 27.19 -28.86
CA ARG A 507 0.85 26.56 -29.82
C ARG A 507 1.14 25.12 -29.45
N ALA A 508 1.54 24.86 -28.20
CA ALA A 508 1.84 23.52 -27.71
C ALA A 508 0.62 22.59 -27.84
N GLY A 509 -0.59 23.08 -27.53
CA GLY A 509 -1.84 22.33 -27.73
C GLY A 509 -2.10 21.99 -29.21
N CYS A 510 -1.88 22.94 -30.12
CA CYS A 510 -1.98 22.70 -31.56
C CYS A 510 -0.92 21.70 -32.08
N GLU A 511 0.32 21.75 -31.57
CA GLU A 511 1.38 20.77 -31.88
C GLU A 511 0.97 19.36 -31.45
N VAL A 512 0.48 19.19 -30.21
CA VAL A 512 0.01 17.89 -29.69
C VAL A 512 -1.16 17.35 -30.51
N ALA A 513 -2.13 18.20 -30.87
CA ALA A 513 -3.27 17.81 -31.70
C ALA A 513 -2.83 17.38 -33.11
N MET A 514 -1.85 18.07 -33.69
CA MET A 514 -1.24 17.70 -34.97
C MET A 514 -0.52 16.36 -34.88
N GLU A 515 0.28 16.13 -33.84
CA GLU A 515 0.95 14.86 -33.61
C GLU A 515 -0.05 13.70 -33.42
N ALA A 516 -1.16 13.93 -32.73
CA ALA A 516 -2.23 12.94 -32.60
C ALA A 516 -2.90 12.61 -33.94
N PHE A 517 -3.13 13.61 -34.79
CA PHE A 517 -3.66 13.43 -36.14
C PHE A 517 -2.74 12.56 -37.01
N VAL A 518 -1.43 12.81 -36.96
CA VAL A 518 -0.42 12.06 -37.72
C VAL A 518 -0.32 10.61 -37.26
N ARG A 519 -0.46 10.37 -35.94
CA ARG A 519 -0.39 9.04 -35.33
C ARG A 519 -1.63 8.17 -35.56
N ALA A 520 -2.70 8.73 -36.10
CA ALA A 520 -3.90 7.95 -36.39
C ALA A 520 -3.59 6.83 -37.41
N PRO A 521 -4.14 5.60 -37.23
CA PRO A 521 -3.87 4.43 -38.08
C PRO A 521 -3.97 4.72 -39.58
N LYS A 522 -5.01 5.45 -40.01
CA LYS A 522 -5.21 5.90 -41.39
C LYS A 522 -3.98 6.60 -42.02
N HIS A 523 -3.23 7.36 -41.24
CA HIS A 523 -2.12 8.19 -41.73
C HIS A 523 -0.76 7.52 -41.50
N VAL A 524 -0.57 6.87 -40.34
CA VAL A 524 0.73 6.34 -39.92
C VAL A 524 1.11 5.02 -40.60
N LEU A 525 0.13 4.17 -40.96
CA LEU A 525 0.37 2.80 -41.48
C LEU A 525 1.31 2.77 -42.70
N ARG A 526 1.24 3.76 -43.59
CA ARG A 526 2.10 3.85 -44.79
C ARG A 526 3.59 4.04 -44.46
N PHE A 527 3.87 4.56 -43.27
CA PHE A 527 5.23 4.82 -42.79
C PHE A 527 5.78 3.69 -41.92
N LEU A 528 4.95 2.72 -41.50
CA LEU A 528 5.35 1.58 -40.68
C LEU A 528 6.06 0.50 -41.51
N GLN A 529 7.22 0.87 -42.05
CA GLN A 529 8.08 -0.01 -42.84
C GLN A 529 9.17 -0.64 -41.96
N PRO A 530 9.49 -1.93 -42.15
CA PRO A 530 10.60 -2.58 -41.44
C PRO A 530 11.91 -1.79 -41.56
N GLY A 531 12.64 -1.69 -40.46
CA GLY A 531 13.91 -0.98 -40.33
C GLY A 531 13.76 0.49 -39.96
N ARG A 532 12.55 1.04 -39.93
CA ARG A 532 12.33 2.45 -39.55
C ARG A 532 12.56 2.67 -38.06
N LEU A 533 13.20 3.79 -37.70
CA LEU A 533 13.39 4.15 -36.29
C LEU A 533 12.12 4.79 -35.73
N CYS A 534 11.76 4.43 -34.50
CA CYS A 534 10.62 5.00 -33.79
C CYS A 534 11.00 5.37 -32.35
N LEU A 535 10.42 6.47 -31.85
CA LEU A 535 10.47 6.84 -30.44
C LEU A 535 9.17 6.40 -29.78
N LEU A 536 9.30 5.69 -28.66
CA LEU A 536 8.18 5.09 -27.94
C LEU A 536 8.10 5.59 -26.50
N GLU A 537 6.88 5.83 -26.04
CA GLU A 537 6.55 6.22 -24.67
C GLU A 537 5.17 5.70 -24.30
N ASP A 538 5.07 5.03 -23.15
CA ASP A 538 3.81 4.55 -22.61
C ASP A 538 3.18 5.64 -21.74
N ALA A 539 2.32 6.45 -22.35
CA ALA A 539 1.60 7.53 -21.67
C ALA A 539 0.69 7.04 -20.54
N SER A 540 0.24 5.77 -20.55
CA SER A 540 -0.58 5.22 -19.47
C SER A 540 0.21 4.91 -18.21
N ARG A 541 1.54 4.76 -18.35
CA ARG A 541 2.46 4.44 -17.26
C ARG A 541 3.46 5.57 -16.97
N GLY A 542 3.49 6.63 -17.79
CA GLY A 542 4.47 7.70 -17.71
C GLY A 542 5.91 7.24 -17.97
N VAL A 543 6.10 6.12 -18.68
CA VAL A 543 7.42 5.52 -18.91
C VAL A 543 7.88 5.74 -20.35
N SER A 544 9.05 6.38 -20.52
CA SER A 544 9.71 6.46 -21.81
C SER A 544 10.36 5.13 -22.16
N LEU A 545 9.94 4.52 -23.28
CA LEU A 545 10.48 3.26 -23.77
C LEU A 545 11.74 3.49 -24.65
N GLY A 546 11.96 4.73 -25.10
CA GLY A 546 13.13 5.14 -25.85
C GLY A 546 13.05 4.88 -27.35
N TRP A 547 14.20 5.01 -28.03
CA TRP A 547 14.33 4.79 -29.47
C TRP A 547 14.50 3.31 -29.80
N GLY A 548 13.70 2.82 -30.74
CA GLY A 548 13.73 1.45 -31.25
C GLY A 548 13.67 1.35 -32.76
N VAL A 549 13.81 0.12 -33.26
CA VAL A 549 13.74 -0.21 -34.69
C VAL A 549 12.50 -1.04 -34.95
N LEU A 550 11.61 -0.55 -35.81
CA LEU A 550 10.40 -1.25 -36.20
C LEU A 550 10.74 -2.48 -37.04
N LEU A 551 10.25 -3.66 -36.64
CA LEU A 551 10.40 -4.90 -37.41
C LEU A 551 9.14 -5.22 -38.22
N GLY A 552 7.96 -4.99 -37.63
CA GLY A 552 6.68 -5.25 -38.26
C GLY A 552 5.52 -4.76 -37.41
N TRP A 553 4.29 -4.98 -37.89
CA TRP A 553 3.07 -4.66 -37.15
C TRP A 553 1.96 -5.65 -37.48
N ARG A 554 1.00 -5.80 -36.54
CA ARG A 554 -0.14 -6.72 -36.65
C ARG A 554 -1.36 -6.20 -35.90
N GLY A 555 -2.55 -6.64 -36.31
CA GLY A 555 -3.80 -6.41 -35.56
C GLY A 555 -3.99 -7.41 -34.41
N THR A 556 -4.70 -7.00 -33.37
CA THR A 556 -5.10 -7.89 -32.25
C THR A 556 -6.24 -8.84 -32.65
N ALA A 557 -6.19 -10.09 -32.18
CA ALA A 557 -7.14 -11.15 -32.55
C ALA A 557 -8.60 -10.85 -32.15
N THR A 558 -8.81 -10.05 -31.11
CA THR A 558 -10.13 -9.60 -30.63
C THR A 558 -10.85 -8.64 -31.59
N SER A 559 -10.13 -7.97 -32.51
CA SER A 559 -10.72 -7.05 -33.48
C SER A 559 -10.94 -7.66 -34.87
N ALA A 560 -10.51 -8.91 -35.10
CA ALA A 560 -10.62 -9.57 -36.40
C ALA A 560 -12.06 -10.03 -36.73
N TYR A 561 -12.96 -10.05 -35.75
CA TYR A 561 -14.35 -10.50 -35.91
C TYR A 561 -15.32 -9.63 -35.11
N VAL A 562 -15.88 -8.59 -35.74
CA VAL A 562 -17.07 -7.89 -35.26
C VAL A 562 -18.13 -8.01 -36.36
N GLY A 563 -19.19 -8.78 -36.12
CA GLY A 563 -20.31 -8.94 -37.07
C GLY A 563 -20.00 -9.71 -38.36
N GLY A 564 -18.96 -10.56 -38.39
CA GLY A 564 -18.67 -11.45 -39.53
C GLY A 564 -17.91 -10.83 -40.70
N ALA A 565 -17.39 -9.60 -40.57
CA ALA A 565 -16.53 -8.97 -41.57
C ALA A 565 -15.20 -8.46 -40.97
N SER A 566 -14.10 -8.68 -41.69
CA SER A 566 -12.75 -8.18 -41.35
C SER A 566 -12.72 -6.65 -41.37
N VAL A 567 -12.44 -6.00 -40.24
CA VAL A 567 -12.24 -4.55 -40.16
C VAL A 567 -10.93 -4.19 -40.90
N PRO A 568 -10.94 -3.23 -41.85
CA PRO A 568 -9.71 -2.77 -42.49
C PRO A 568 -8.75 -2.15 -41.47
N PRO A 569 -7.43 -2.40 -41.55
CA PRO A 569 -6.44 -1.86 -40.61
C PRO A 569 -6.49 -0.34 -40.44
N GLU A 570 -6.87 0.39 -41.48
CA GLU A 570 -7.00 1.86 -41.48
C GLU A 570 -8.16 2.38 -40.61
N ARG A 571 -9.12 1.52 -40.25
CA ARG A 571 -10.28 1.84 -39.41
C ARG A 571 -10.16 1.29 -37.98
N MET A 572 -9.08 0.56 -37.68
CA MET A 572 -8.80 0.06 -36.33
C MET A 572 -8.41 1.21 -35.41
N ARG A 573 -8.60 1.02 -34.10
CA ARG A 573 -8.09 1.96 -33.08
C ARG A 573 -6.58 1.75 -32.89
N ALA A 574 -5.86 2.79 -32.48
CA ALA A 574 -4.43 2.68 -32.20
C ALA A 574 -4.10 1.69 -31.06
N SER A 575 -5.06 1.42 -30.16
CA SER A 575 -4.95 0.40 -29.11
C SER A 575 -5.04 -1.04 -29.64
N GLU A 576 -5.58 -1.24 -30.84
CA GLU A 576 -5.84 -2.56 -31.44
C GLU A 576 -4.71 -3.02 -32.38
N LEU A 577 -3.75 -2.13 -32.66
CA LEU A 577 -2.57 -2.38 -33.47
C LEU A 577 -1.33 -2.55 -32.60
N VAL A 578 -0.59 -3.63 -32.83
CA VAL A 578 0.64 -3.98 -32.12
C VAL A 578 1.81 -3.87 -33.09
N LEU A 579 2.83 -3.14 -32.68
CA LEU A 579 4.12 -2.96 -33.35
C LEU A 579 5.13 -3.91 -32.71
N ASP A 580 5.83 -4.69 -33.53
CA ASP A 580 6.97 -5.47 -33.07
C ASP A 580 8.22 -4.62 -33.22
N VAL A 581 8.76 -4.14 -32.10
CA VAL A 581 9.85 -3.15 -32.07
C VAL A 581 11.05 -3.72 -31.32
N LEU A 582 12.23 -3.62 -31.93
CA LEU A 582 13.50 -3.93 -31.30
C LEU A 582 13.94 -2.74 -30.45
N LEU A 583 14.05 -2.95 -29.14
CA LEU A 583 14.44 -1.96 -28.14
C LEU A 583 15.67 -2.40 -27.34
N PRO A 584 16.52 -1.46 -26.88
CA PRO A 584 17.47 -1.73 -25.81
C PRO A 584 16.68 -2.02 -24.52
N CYS A 585 16.93 -3.17 -23.92
CA CYS A 585 16.32 -3.60 -22.66
C CYS A 585 17.39 -3.81 -21.60
N ALA A 586 17.03 -3.68 -20.32
CA ALA A 586 17.92 -3.91 -19.20
C ALA A 586 18.54 -5.32 -19.26
N ALA A 587 19.73 -5.47 -18.69
CA ALA A 587 20.45 -6.74 -18.66
C ALA A 587 19.58 -7.87 -18.08
N GLY A 588 19.63 -9.06 -18.69
CA GLY A 588 18.77 -10.19 -18.31
C GLY A 588 17.40 -10.23 -19.00
N ALA A 589 17.20 -9.42 -20.04
CA ALA A 589 15.96 -9.38 -20.82
C ALA A 589 15.54 -10.76 -21.37
N GLN A 590 16.52 -11.55 -21.81
CA GLN A 590 16.31 -12.92 -22.29
C GLN A 590 15.81 -13.87 -21.19
N ALA A 591 16.32 -13.73 -19.96
CA ALA A 591 15.93 -14.55 -18.81
C ALA A 591 14.51 -14.21 -18.32
N LEU A 592 14.15 -12.93 -18.30
CA LEU A 592 12.80 -12.45 -17.98
C LEU A 592 11.76 -12.96 -18.99
N ALA A 593 12.06 -12.88 -20.28
CA ALA A 593 11.17 -13.39 -21.32
C ALA A 593 10.94 -14.91 -21.22
N LEU A 594 11.98 -15.67 -20.85
CA LEU A 594 11.87 -17.12 -20.60
C LEU A 594 11.06 -17.44 -19.33
N ALA A 595 11.05 -16.54 -18.34
CA ALA A 595 10.23 -16.63 -17.13
C ALA A 595 8.76 -16.17 -17.36
N GLY A 596 8.45 -15.63 -18.54
CA GLY A 596 7.12 -15.14 -18.90
C GLY A 596 6.87 -13.66 -18.56
N ASP A 597 7.90 -12.94 -18.10
CA ASP A 597 7.83 -11.52 -17.79
C ASP A 597 8.35 -10.66 -18.95
N ALA A 598 7.75 -9.47 -19.16
CA ALA A 598 8.18 -8.56 -20.22
C ALA A 598 9.44 -7.81 -19.81
N PRO A 599 10.53 -7.86 -20.59
CA PRO A 599 11.76 -7.15 -20.26
C PRO A 599 11.57 -5.63 -20.29
N GLN A 600 12.23 -4.93 -19.36
CA GLN A 600 12.11 -3.47 -19.24
C GLN A 600 13.07 -2.76 -20.22
N PRO A 601 12.61 -1.73 -20.95
CA PRO A 601 13.48 -0.90 -21.79
C PRO A 601 14.57 -0.19 -20.96
N ALA A 602 15.73 0.01 -21.56
CA ALA A 602 16.86 0.70 -20.98
C ALA A 602 17.30 1.88 -21.87
N PRO A 603 18.02 2.87 -21.34
CA PRO A 603 18.57 3.96 -22.15
C PRO A 603 19.45 3.43 -23.30
N LEU A 604 19.35 4.04 -24.49
CA LEU A 604 20.08 3.60 -25.69
C LEU A 604 21.60 3.52 -25.49
N HIS A 605 22.14 4.41 -24.66
CA HIS A 605 23.57 4.53 -24.36
C HIS A 605 24.05 3.59 -23.25
N ASP A 606 23.16 2.86 -22.58
CA ASP A 606 23.53 1.90 -21.55
C ASP A 606 24.37 0.76 -22.17
N PRO A 607 25.64 0.59 -21.77
CA PRO A 607 26.51 -0.45 -22.32
C PRO A 607 26.06 -1.86 -21.94
N SER A 608 25.27 -2.02 -20.87
CA SER A 608 24.74 -3.29 -20.39
C SER A 608 23.42 -3.71 -21.06
N ALA A 609 22.81 -2.83 -21.85
CA ALA A 609 21.52 -3.09 -22.48
C ALA A 609 21.60 -4.16 -23.59
N GLU A 610 20.64 -5.09 -23.55
CA GLU A 610 20.45 -6.18 -24.50
C GLU A 610 19.38 -5.82 -25.56
N ALA A 611 19.55 -6.31 -26.78
CA ALA A 611 18.59 -6.07 -27.86
C ALA A 611 17.41 -7.06 -27.78
N TRP A 612 16.21 -6.58 -27.49
CA TRP A 612 15.02 -7.43 -27.41
C TRP A 612 13.86 -6.90 -28.25
N VAL A 613 13.01 -7.81 -28.74
CA VAL A 613 11.82 -7.47 -29.50
C VAL A 613 10.63 -7.43 -28.55
N LEU A 614 10.02 -6.27 -28.39
CA LEU A 614 8.85 -6.06 -27.56
C LEU A 614 7.62 -5.78 -28.44
N PRO A 615 6.48 -6.45 -28.17
CA PRO A 615 5.20 -6.07 -28.76
C PRO A 615 4.69 -4.82 -28.06
N VAL A 616 4.65 -3.71 -28.78
CA VAL A 616 4.25 -2.38 -28.26
C VAL A 616 3.00 -1.90 -28.98
N ARG A 617 2.00 -1.37 -28.28
CA ARG A 617 0.78 -0.85 -28.93
C ARG A 617 1.11 0.40 -29.74
N LEU A 618 0.43 0.61 -30.87
CA LEU A 618 0.61 1.82 -31.69
C LEU A 618 0.34 3.11 -30.90
N SER A 619 -0.50 3.06 -29.86
CA SER A 619 -0.71 4.19 -28.94
C SER A 619 0.55 4.66 -28.21
N CYS A 620 1.59 3.82 -28.11
CA CYS A 620 2.86 4.18 -27.48
C CYS A 620 3.83 4.86 -28.45
N LEU A 621 3.47 4.99 -29.73
CA LEU A 621 4.29 5.67 -30.72
C LEU A 621 4.27 7.18 -30.48
N GLN A 622 5.44 7.79 -30.28
CA GLN A 622 5.59 9.24 -30.18
C GLN A 622 6.13 9.83 -31.48
N GLN A 623 7.20 9.25 -32.04
CA GLN A 623 7.84 9.77 -33.25
C GLN A 623 8.26 8.67 -34.22
N LEU A 624 8.28 8.98 -35.51
CA LEU A 624 8.85 8.13 -36.56
C LEU A 624 9.99 8.87 -37.25
N SER A 625 11.10 8.19 -37.47
CA SER A 625 12.24 8.79 -38.17
C SER A 625 12.09 8.70 -39.69
N SER A 626 12.69 9.67 -40.39
CA SER A 626 12.95 9.63 -41.83
C SER A 626 14.00 8.57 -42.20
N VAL A 627 14.86 8.18 -41.25
CA VAL A 627 15.92 7.19 -41.43
C VAL A 627 15.37 5.77 -41.28
N ARG A 628 15.82 4.87 -42.15
CA ARG A 628 15.62 3.42 -42.00
C ARG A 628 16.98 2.73 -41.96
N LEU A 629 17.12 1.78 -41.05
CA LEU A 629 18.20 0.83 -41.02
C LEU A 629 17.95 -0.31 -41.99
N TRP A 630 19.03 -0.86 -42.52
CA TRP A 630 18.98 -2.14 -43.20
C TRP A 630 18.81 -3.25 -42.16
N LEU A 631 17.83 -4.14 -42.37
CA LEU A 631 17.58 -5.28 -41.49
C LEU A 631 18.10 -6.56 -42.16
N PRO A 632 18.74 -7.48 -41.41
CA PRO A 632 19.05 -8.82 -41.88
C PRO A 632 17.79 -9.63 -42.18
N ASP A 633 17.87 -10.63 -43.06
CA ASP A 633 16.74 -11.50 -43.45
C ASP A 633 16.13 -12.27 -42.26
N GLU A 634 16.92 -12.57 -41.23
CA GLU A 634 16.46 -13.17 -39.98
C GLU A 634 16.89 -12.35 -38.74
N VAL A 635 15.94 -11.73 -38.05
CA VAL A 635 16.15 -10.96 -36.78
C VAL A 635 15.84 -11.82 -35.53
N SER A 636 15.69 -13.13 -35.71
CA SER A 636 15.38 -14.08 -34.66
C SER A 636 16.59 -14.37 -33.76
N SER A 637 17.81 -14.37 -34.30
CA SER A 637 19.02 -14.72 -33.55
C SER A 637 19.53 -13.58 -32.65
N PRO A 638 20.07 -13.88 -31.45
CA PRO A 638 20.63 -12.87 -30.54
C PRO A 638 21.75 -12.03 -31.18
N GLU A 639 22.56 -12.64 -32.04
CA GLU A 639 23.67 -11.98 -32.74
C GLU A 639 23.16 -10.97 -33.79
N SER A 640 22.12 -11.34 -34.54
CA SER A 640 21.46 -10.45 -35.50
C SER A 640 20.85 -9.23 -34.81
N ARG A 641 20.15 -9.44 -33.67
CA ARG A 641 19.58 -8.34 -32.86
C ARG A 641 20.65 -7.39 -32.30
N ARG A 642 21.78 -7.94 -31.83
CA ARG A 642 22.94 -7.15 -31.39
C ARG A 642 23.52 -6.30 -32.51
N GLY A 643 23.59 -6.84 -33.73
CA GLY A 643 24.01 -6.10 -34.92
C GLY A 643 23.09 -4.91 -35.23
N VAL A 644 21.78 -5.10 -35.17
CA VAL A 644 20.78 -4.03 -35.38
C VAL A 644 20.88 -2.95 -34.29
N LEU A 645 21.04 -3.34 -33.01
CA LEU A 645 21.23 -2.39 -31.91
C LEU A 645 22.55 -1.60 -32.04
N HIS A 646 23.62 -2.25 -32.52
CA HIS A 646 24.88 -1.57 -32.81
C HIS A 646 24.72 -0.53 -33.93
N ALA A 647 24.04 -0.89 -35.01
CA ALA A 647 23.73 0.03 -36.10
C ALA A 647 22.87 1.22 -35.63
N LEU A 648 21.89 0.96 -34.74
CA LEU A 648 21.10 2.02 -34.10
C LEU A 648 22.00 2.98 -33.31
N ARG A 649 22.90 2.45 -32.46
CA ARG A 649 23.85 3.27 -31.68
C ARG A 649 24.79 4.07 -32.58
N GLN A 650 25.28 3.50 -33.69
CA GLN A 650 26.12 4.20 -34.66
C GLN A 650 25.39 5.39 -35.29
N VAL A 651 24.13 5.24 -35.69
CA VAL A 651 23.34 6.35 -36.26
C VAL A 651 23.24 7.54 -35.29
N PHE A 652 23.05 7.27 -33.99
CA PHE A 652 22.99 8.33 -32.98
C PHE A 652 24.36 8.93 -32.65
N ALA A 653 25.43 8.14 -32.71
CA ALA A 653 26.81 8.58 -32.48
C ALA A 653 27.36 9.44 -33.64
N GLU A 654 27.20 9.01 -34.90
CA GLU A 654 27.74 9.67 -36.08
C GLU A 654 27.07 11.02 -36.39
N ARG A 655 25.78 11.15 -36.06
CA ARG A 655 25.01 12.38 -36.32
C ARG A 655 25.08 13.42 -35.18
N ARG A 656 25.90 13.20 -34.14
CA ARG A 656 26.00 14.07 -32.94
C ARG A 656 24.63 14.40 -32.31
N LEU A 657 23.73 13.41 -32.25
CA LEU A 657 22.35 13.57 -31.76
C LEU A 657 22.24 13.28 -30.25
N ALA A 658 23.13 13.87 -29.45
CA ALA A 658 23.13 13.70 -28.00
C ALA A 658 21.99 14.46 -27.29
N ASP A 659 21.38 15.45 -27.97
CA ASP A 659 20.31 16.29 -27.42
C ASP A 659 18.93 15.97 -28.02
N ALA A 660 17.88 16.03 -27.18
CA ALA A 660 16.48 15.89 -27.58
C ALA A 660 16.06 16.92 -28.66
N SER A 661 16.70 18.10 -28.70
CA SER A 661 16.53 19.12 -29.74
C SER A 661 17.07 18.67 -31.10
N ALA A 662 18.17 17.90 -31.12
CA ALA A 662 18.81 17.44 -32.35
C ALA A 662 18.06 16.23 -32.94
N ALA A 663 17.51 15.36 -32.09
CA ALA A 663 16.67 14.23 -32.49
C ALA A 663 15.40 14.65 -33.27
N ARG A 664 14.88 15.87 -33.04
CA ARG A 664 13.78 16.46 -33.83
C ARG A 664 14.12 16.62 -35.32
N GLN A 665 15.40 16.70 -35.69
CA GLN A 665 15.85 16.76 -37.10
C GLN A 665 15.71 15.42 -37.83
N LEU A 666 15.63 14.31 -37.09
CA LEU A 666 15.40 12.98 -37.65
C LEU A 666 13.91 12.66 -37.85
N ASN A 667 13.01 13.50 -37.35
CA ASN A 667 11.58 13.23 -37.37
C ASN A 667 11.09 13.25 -38.82
N LEU A 668 10.24 12.29 -39.19
CA LEU A 668 9.41 12.42 -40.37
C LEU A 668 8.56 13.66 -40.15
N ARG A 669 8.90 14.77 -40.83
CA ARG A 669 8.01 15.93 -40.89
C ARG A 669 6.74 15.46 -41.56
N PRO A 670 5.63 15.33 -40.82
CA PRO A 670 4.46 14.66 -41.36
C PRO A 670 3.90 15.45 -42.54
N LEU A 671 4.01 16.78 -42.48
CA LEU A 671 3.50 17.73 -43.46
C LEU A 671 4.11 17.64 -44.87
N GLU A 672 5.40 17.38 -44.99
CA GLU A 672 6.09 17.33 -46.30
C GLU A 672 5.98 15.93 -46.94
N HIS A 673 5.77 14.88 -46.12
CA HIS A 673 5.82 13.49 -46.55
C HIS A 673 4.46 12.76 -46.56
N LEU A 674 3.41 13.30 -45.90
CA LEU A 674 2.06 12.70 -45.88
C LEU A 674 1.34 12.78 -47.23
N GLY A 675 1.62 13.80 -48.04
CA GLY A 675 0.91 14.05 -49.31
C GLY A 675 -0.62 14.17 -49.17
N ASP A 676 -1.14 14.35 -47.95
CA ASP A 676 -2.57 14.32 -47.65
C ASP A 676 -3.16 15.73 -47.77
N SER A 677 -4.03 15.92 -48.77
CA SER A 677 -4.67 17.20 -49.09
C SER A 677 -6.00 17.42 -48.36
N SER A 678 -6.33 16.59 -47.36
CA SER A 678 -7.65 16.58 -46.73
C SER A 678 -8.01 17.93 -46.06
N PRO A 679 -9.30 18.31 -46.06
CA PRO A 679 -9.77 19.56 -45.45
C PRO A 679 -9.45 19.65 -43.95
N ALA A 680 -9.40 18.52 -43.25
CA ALA A 680 -9.07 18.46 -41.83
C ALA A 680 -7.58 18.79 -41.57
N CYS A 681 -6.67 18.26 -42.39
CA CYS A 681 -5.25 18.57 -42.33
C CYS A 681 -4.99 20.07 -42.56
N LYS A 682 -5.58 20.65 -43.63
CA LYS A 682 -5.45 22.08 -43.94
C LYS A 682 -5.97 23.00 -42.83
N ARG A 683 -7.07 22.62 -42.14
CA ARG A 683 -7.60 23.37 -41.01
C ARG A 683 -6.68 23.30 -39.79
N ALA A 684 -6.19 22.11 -39.42
CA ALA A 684 -5.27 21.96 -38.31
C ALA A 684 -3.95 22.71 -38.54
N MET A 685 -3.47 22.74 -39.79
CA MET A 685 -2.32 23.54 -40.22
C MET A 685 -2.56 25.03 -40.04
N GLY A 686 -3.69 25.54 -40.57
CA GLY A 686 -4.03 26.96 -40.43
C GLY A 686 -4.13 27.42 -38.98
N LEU A 687 -4.58 26.55 -38.07
CA LEU A 687 -4.62 26.83 -36.63
C LEU A 687 -3.21 26.88 -36.01
N LEU A 688 -2.34 25.93 -36.35
CA LEU A 688 -0.95 25.93 -35.85
C LEU A 688 -0.15 27.13 -36.38
N ASP A 689 -0.26 27.45 -37.67
CA ASP A 689 0.41 28.60 -38.28
C ASP A 689 -0.08 29.92 -37.66
N ALA A 690 -1.39 30.03 -37.40
CA ALA A 690 -1.97 31.18 -36.70
C ALA A 690 -1.45 31.30 -35.26
N ALA A 691 -1.34 30.18 -34.53
CA ALA A 691 -0.81 30.17 -33.17
C ALA A 691 0.69 30.56 -33.12
N VAL A 692 1.50 30.06 -34.06
CA VAL A 692 2.93 30.42 -34.21
C VAL A 692 3.09 31.90 -34.53
N ALA A 693 2.31 32.43 -35.48
CA ALA A 693 2.34 33.85 -35.85
C ALA A 693 1.95 34.75 -34.67
N ARG A 694 0.92 34.35 -33.91
CA ARG A 694 0.45 35.06 -32.72
C ARG A 694 1.50 35.10 -31.61
N GLU A 695 2.16 33.98 -31.32
CA GLU A 695 3.26 33.94 -30.35
C GLU A 695 4.43 34.85 -30.78
N ALA A 696 4.85 34.75 -32.05
CA ALA A 696 5.96 35.57 -32.57
C ALA A 696 5.65 37.06 -32.51
N GLN A 697 4.40 37.45 -32.77
CA GLN A 697 3.94 38.83 -32.61
C GLN A 697 4.04 39.30 -31.15
N LEU A 698 3.50 38.51 -30.21
CA LEU A 698 3.50 38.84 -28.78
C LEU A 698 4.92 38.93 -28.20
N ASP A 699 5.81 38.02 -28.60
CA ASP A 699 7.21 37.99 -28.19
C ASP A 699 7.97 39.23 -28.71
N ALA A 700 7.74 39.62 -29.98
CA ALA A 700 8.33 40.82 -30.57
C ALA A 700 7.83 42.11 -29.90
N GLU A 701 6.56 42.17 -29.50
CA GLU A 701 6.00 43.31 -28.79
C GLU A 701 6.53 43.45 -27.36
N LEU A 702 6.70 42.34 -26.62
CA LEU A 702 7.31 42.37 -25.29
C LEU A 702 8.77 42.81 -25.31
N ARG A 703 9.53 42.42 -26.34
CA ARG A 703 10.92 42.86 -26.52
C ARG A 703 11.08 44.36 -26.82
N ARG A 704 10.01 45.03 -27.25
CA ARG A 704 9.98 46.48 -27.50
C ARG A 704 9.65 47.32 -26.26
N LEU A 705 9.20 46.68 -25.18
CA LEU A 705 8.92 47.36 -23.92
C LEU A 705 10.23 47.77 -23.20
N PRO A 706 10.23 48.86 -22.42
CA PRO A 706 11.39 49.30 -21.67
C PRO A 706 11.90 48.22 -20.73
N ALA A 707 13.21 48.25 -20.45
CA ALA A 707 13.86 47.26 -19.62
C ALA A 707 13.32 47.35 -18.18
N VAL A 708 12.66 46.29 -17.70
CA VAL A 708 12.07 46.23 -16.37
C VAL A 708 13.15 45.81 -15.38
N VAL A 709 13.39 46.65 -14.39
CA VAL A 709 14.18 46.31 -13.20
C VAL A 709 13.23 45.64 -12.22
N LEU A 710 13.49 44.37 -11.92
CA LEU A 710 12.74 43.67 -10.88
C LEU A 710 13.21 44.21 -9.53
N MET A 711 12.30 44.79 -8.76
CA MET A 711 12.56 45.08 -7.35
C MET A 711 12.27 43.81 -6.57
N ASP A 712 13.29 43.23 -5.94
CA ASP A 712 13.09 42.32 -4.82
C ASP A 712 12.86 43.19 -3.60
N VAL A 713 11.62 43.18 -3.10
CA VAL A 713 11.34 43.72 -1.77
C VAL A 713 11.98 42.73 -0.80
N GLY A 714 13.21 43.03 -0.38
CA GLY A 714 13.99 42.20 0.52
C GLY A 714 13.22 41.93 1.81
N GLY A 715 12.80 40.68 1.99
CA GLY A 715 12.70 40.08 3.30
C GLY A 715 14.04 39.46 3.62
N GLU A 716 14.94 40.23 4.24
CA GLU A 716 15.96 39.64 5.10
C GLU A 716 15.21 38.99 6.27
N THR A 717 15.08 37.67 6.23
CA THR A 717 15.04 36.88 7.46
C THR A 717 16.22 35.94 7.38
N ASP A 718 17.16 36.17 8.27
CA ASP A 718 18.34 35.35 8.50
C ASP A 718 17.99 33.86 8.43
N GLY A 719 18.80 33.14 7.68
CA GLY A 719 18.87 31.70 7.80
C GLY A 719 19.49 31.37 9.16
N ASP A 720 18.69 30.82 10.05
CA ASP A 720 19.17 29.86 11.03
C ASP A 720 18.07 28.83 11.32
N GLY A 721 18.51 27.58 11.47
CA GLY A 721 17.66 26.41 11.56
C GLY A 721 16.70 26.44 12.74
N ALA A 722 15.49 25.92 12.53
CA ALA A 722 14.53 25.64 13.59
C ALA A 722 14.32 24.13 13.71
N SER A 723 15.25 23.50 14.42
CA SER A 723 14.96 22.36 15.28
C SER A 723 14.28 22.85 16.57
N GLY A 724 13.17 22.21 16.96
CA GLY A 724 12.84 21.90 18.36
C GLY A 724 12.63 23.01 19.41
N SER A 725 11.35 23.14 19.82
CA SER A 725 10.88 23.18 21.22
C SER A 725 11.37 24.25 22.22
N ASN A 726 10.45 25.09 22.72
CA ASN A 726 9.85 25.01 24.07
C ASN A 726 9.17 26.33 24.46
N GLY A 727 8.03 26.25 25.14
CA GLY A 727 7.36 27.39 25.75
C GLY A 727 7.79 27.63 27.21
N ALA A 728 7.54 28.84 27.72
CA ALA A 728 6.87 29.13 29.00
C ALA A 728 7.08 30.59 29.46
N GLU A 729 6.00 31.16 29.98
CA GLU A 729 5.92 32.10 31.12
C GLU A 729 6.24 33.62 30.98
N ALA A 730 5.12 34.36 30.92
CA ALA A 730 4.70 35.53 31.69
C ALA A 730 5.67 36.35 32.58
N SER A 731 5.40 37.67 32.52
CA SER A 731 5.42 38.70 33.57
C SER A 731 6.71 39.54 33.76
N GLY A 732 6.54 40.87 33.88
CA GLY A 732 7.53 41.74 34.53
C GLY A 732 7.75 43.11 33.87
N ALA A 733 7.18 44.14 34.51
CA ALA A 733 7.23 45.57 34.25
C ALA A 733 8.61 46.29 34.12
N HIS A 734 8.52 47.56 33.69
CA HIS A 734 9.36 48.74 34.01
C HIS A 734 10.76 48.85 33.33
N VAL A 735 11.03 49.87 32.49
CA VAL A 735 11.19 51.34 32.69
C VAL A 735 12.67 51.75 32.84
N ASP A 736 13.01 52.79 32.06
CA ASP A 736 14.14 53.73 32.15
C ASP A 736 15.57 53.31 31.80
N GLY A 737 16.19 54.20 31.00
CA GLY A 737 17.37 54.89 31.55
C GLY A 737 18.65 54.80 30.73
N ALA A 738 18.79 55.75 29.81
CA ALA A 738 19.97 56.59 29.61
C ALA A 738 21.39 56.02 29.86
N GLY A 739 22.25 56.20 28.85
CA GLY A 739 23.31 57.18 29.03
C GLY A 739 24.76 56.72 28.84
N CYS A 740 25.40 57.43 27.92
CA CYS A 740 26.77 57.95 27.98
C CYS A 740 27.98 57.07 27.66
N GLY A 741 28.68 57.55 26.62
CA GLY A 741 30.10 57.93 26.71
C GLY A 741 31.08 56.92 26.11
N GLY A 742 32.00 57.28 25.21
CA GLY A 742 32.33 58.57 24.64
C GLY A 742 33.67 58.51 23.88
N ALA A 743 33.91 59.57 23.09
CA ALA A 743 35.19 60.14 22.63
C ALA A 743 36.15 59.26 21.79
N ALA A 744 36.94 59.74 20.82
CA ALA A 744 37.37 61.05 20.29
C ALA A 744 37.79 60.79 18.79
N ASN A 745 38.14 61.70 17.88
CA ASN A 745 38.79 63.00 17.96
C ASN A 745 38.88 63.65 16.55
N GLY A 746 38.97 64.98 16.46
CA GLY A 746 39.66 65.75 15.40
C GLY A 746 38.95 65.96 14.05
N SER A 747 38.32 67.12 13.78
CA SER A 747 38.88 68.43 13.36
C SER A 747 39.35 68.52 11.90
N GLY A 748 38.79 69.46 11.14
CA GLY A 748 39.43 70.04 9.96
C GLY A 748 38.53 70.17 8.73
N GLY A 749 37.80 71.27 8.62
CA GLY A 749 37.21 71.71 7.35
C GLY A 749 38.24 72.44 6.49
N ALA A 750 38.34 72.07 5.21
CA ALA A 750 38.79 72.93 4.13
C ALA A 750 38.30 72.37 2.77
N THR A 751 38.11 73.30 1.85
CA THR A 751 37.27 73.29 0.65
C THR A 751 37.93 72.75 -0.63
N ASN A 752 37.06 72.26 -1.54
CA ASN A 752 37.10 72.27 -3.01
C ASN A 752 38.19 71.51 -3.79
N GLY A 753 37.73 70.61 -4.67
CA GLY A 753 38.52 70.09 -5.80
C GLY A 753 37.81 68.95 -6.55
N SER A 754 37.29 69.27 -7.74
CA SER A 754 36.64 68.43 -8.75
C SER A 754 37.17 67.00 -8.96
N GLY A 755 36.24 66.03 -9.11
CA GLY A 755 36.52 64.72 -9.71
C GLY A 755 35.29 63.81 -9.65
N ALA A 756 34.62 63.61 -10.79
CA ALA A 756 33.46 62.74 -10.92
C ALA A 756 33.82 61.27 -10.59
N GLY A 757 33.25 60.73 -9.51
CA GLY A 757 33.31 59.32 -9.13
C GLY A 757 31.92 58.68 -9.25
N ARG A 758 31.82 57.63 -10.07
CA ARG A 758 30.62 56.81 -10.36
C ARG A 758 29.96 56.24 -9.08
N PRO A 759 28.61 56.14 -9.02
CA PRO A 759 27.94 55.21 -8.12
C PRO A 759 28.02 53.79 -8.69
N ALA A 760 28.54 52.85 -7.89
CA ALA A 760 28.58 51.42 -8.18
C ALA A 760 27.31 50.73 -7.64
N GLY A 761 26.75 49.81 -8.42
CA GLY A 761 25.60 48.98 -8.05
C GLY A 761 24.46 48.99 -9.07
N GLY A 762 24.75 48.85 -10.37
CA GLY A 762 23.73 48.79 -11.42
C GLY A 762 22.97 47.46 -11.38
N ALA A 763 21.68 47.50 -11.04
CA ALA A 763 20.79 46.36 -11.25
C ALA A 763 20.69 46.06 -12.76
N THR A 764 21.13 44.87 -13.17
CA THR A 764 20.96 44.40 -14.55
C THR A 764 19.46 44.25 -14.86
N PRO A 765 18.98 44.70 -16.03
CA PRO A 765 17.57 44.54 -16.37
C PRO A 765 17.21 43.06 -16.51
N ALA A 766 16.07 42.65 -15.95
CA ALA A 766 15.67 41.26 -15.99
C ALA A 766 15.35 40.82 -17.42
N THR A 767 15.87 39.66 -17.80
CA THR A 767 15.62 39.03 -19.11
C THR A 767 14.15 38.61 -19.24
N LEU A 768 13.65 38.47 -20.47
CA LEU A 768 12.29 37.96 -20.71
C LEU A 768 12.07 36.59 -20.04
N VAL A 769 13.10 35.73 -20.04
CA VAL A 769 13.07 34.41 -19.40
C VAL A 769 12.94 34.50 -17.87
N GLU A 770 13.60 35.45 -17.21
CA GLU A 770 13.47 35.66 -15.76
C GLU A 770 12.08 36.21 -15.40
N ARG A 771 11.57 37.12 -16.23
CA ARG A 771 10.19 37.66 -16.11
C ARG A 771 9.14 36.56 -16.29
N GLU A 772 9.34 35.66 -17.24
CA GLU A 772 8.51 34.46 -17.43
C GLU A 772 8.55 33.54 -16.22
N LYS A 773 9.75 33.19 -15.75
CA LYS A 773 9.92 32.33 -14.56
C LYS A 773 9.25 32.90 -13.32
N ARG A 774 9.35 34.22 -13.10
CA ARG A 774 8.72 34.91 -11.96
C ARG A 774 7.19 34.87 -12.05
N LEU A 775 6.61 35.12 -13.23
CA LEU A 775 5.16 35.00 -13.43
C LEU A 775 4.68 33.55 -13.31
N SER A 776 5.41 32.58 -13.87
CA SER A 776 5.08 31.15 -13.74
C SER A 776 5.12 30.70 -12.28
N ARG A 777 6.12 31.16 -11.50
CA ARG A 777 6.17 30.91 -10.05
C ARG A 777 4.97 31.54 -9.33
N LYS A 778 4.61 32.78 -9.66
CA LYS A 778 3.42 33.44 -9.10
C LYS A 778 2.12 32.68 -9.42
N GLN A 779 1.93 32.27 -10.67
CA GLN A 779 0.78 31.47 -11.09
C GLN A 779 0.75 30.12 -10.37
N LEU A 780 1.89 29.46 -10.19
CA LEU A 780 2.00 28.21 -9.44
C LEU A 780 1.59 28.39 -7.98
N LEU A 781 2.09 29.42 -7.30
CA LEU A 781 1.74 29.72 -5.90
C LEU A 781 0.23 30.04 -5.76
N GLN A 782 -0.34 30.80 -6.72
CA GLN A 782 -1.77 31.08 -6.75
C GLN A 782 -2.61 29.83 -7.01
N GLN A 783 -2.16 28.93 -7.89
CA GLN A 783 -2.81 27.64 -8.13
C GLN A 783 -2.75 26.75 -6.89
N GLN A 784 -1.61 26.71 -6.19
CA GLN A 784 -1.46 25.99 -4.93
C GLN A 784 -2.40 26.56 -3.85
N ALA A 785 -2.47 27.89 -3.70
CA ALA A 785 -3.39 28.55 -2.77
C ALA A 785 -4.87 28.29 -3.12
N ALA A 786 -5.24 28.34 -4.40
CA ALA A 786 -6.58 27.98 -4.86
C ALA A 786 -6.91 26.49 -4.63
N GLY A 787 -5.91 25.61 -4.78
CA GLY A 787 -6.01 24.19 -4.42
C GLY A 787 -6.33 24.00 -2.94
N LEU A 788 -5.58 24.65 -2.05
CA LEU A 788 -5.84 24.64 -0.60
C LEU A 788 -7.19 25.26 -0.23
N ALA A 789 -7.63 26.30 -0.95
CA ALA A 789 -8.96 26.88 -0.75
C ALA A 789 -10.07 25.89 -1.14
N THR A 790 -9.88 25.15 -2.23
CA THR A 790 -10.80 24.10 -2.67
C THR A 790 -10.83 22.94 -1.68
N GLU A 791 -9.66 22.53 -1.16
CA GLU A 791 -9.54 21.51 -0.12
C GLU A 791 -10.27 21.93 1.18
N ALA A 792 -10.02 23.14 1.67
CA ALA A 792 -10.71 23.68 2.85
C ALA A 792 -12.22 23.81 2.65
N ALA A 793 -12.66 24.22 1.46
CA ALA A 793 -14.07 24.26 1.11
C ALA A 793 -14.69 22.85 1.07
N GLY A 794 -13.95 21.84 0.61
CA GLY A 794 -14.37 20.44 0.63
C GLY A 794 -14.54 19.88 2.04
N VAL A 795 -13.69 20.30 3.00
CA VAL A 795 -13.83 19.95 4.42
C VAL A 795 -15.05 20.63 5.07
N ALA A 796 -15.33 21.87 4.69
CA ALA A 796 -16.48 22.63 5.19
C ALA A 796 -17.80 22.21 4.53
N CYS A 797 -17.74 21.67 3.31
CA CYS A 797 -18.87 21.10 2.61
C CYS A 797 -19.20 19.73 3.21
N ASP A 798 -20.49 19.41 3.28
CA ASP A 798 -21.00 18.13 3.78
C ASP A 798 -20.74 17.00 2.75
N GLU A 799 -19.45 16.74 2.45
CA GLU A 799 -19.00 15.74 1.47
C GLU A 799 -19.50 14.33 1.85
N PHE A 800 -19.54 14.04 3.15
CA PHE A 800 -20.13 12.81 3.65
C PHE A 800 -21.65 12.80 3.51
N GLY A 801 -22.36 13.88 3.83
CA GLY A 801 -23.80 13.91 3.60
C GLY A 801 -24.18 13.88 2.12
N GLU A 802 -23.34 14.37 1.21
CA GLU A 802 -23.51 14.15 -0.23
C GLU A 802 -23.30 12.68 -0.60
N THR A 803 -22.24 12.04 -0.07
CA THR A 803 -22.00 10.60 -0.23
C THR A 803 -23.18 9.77 0.29
N VAL A 804 -23.66 10.06 1.50
CA VAL A 804 -24.83 9.42 2.10
C VAL A 804 -26.07 9.62 1.23
N ARG A 805 -26.31 10.83 0.69
CA ARG A 805 -27.43 11.09 -0.23
C ARG A 805 -27.33 10.31 -1.55
N ARG A 806 -26.12 10.16 -2.11
CA ARG A 806 -25.87 9.31 -3.30
C ARG A 806 -26.16 7.84 -2.98
N MET A 807 -25.68 7.34 -1.83
CA MET A 807 -25.97 5.98 -1.38
C MET A 807 -27.47 5.76 -1.11
N GLN A 808 -28.15 6.71 -0.48
CA GLN A 808 -29.60 6.68 -0.24
C GLN A 808 -30.38 6.56 -1.55
N ARG A 809 -29.98 7.29 -2.61
CA ARG A 809 -30.61 7.17 -3.94
C ARG A 809 -30.56 5.76 -4.49
N VAL A 810 -29.44 5.06 -4.29
CA VAL A 810 -29.30 3.65 -4.69
C VAL A 810 -30.22 2.75 -3.88
N LEU A 811 -30.20 2.89 -2.54
CA LEU A 811 -31.04 2.10 -1.64
C LEU A 811 -32.53 2.26 -1.97
N LEU A 812 -32.97 3.48 -2.27
CA LEU A 812 -34.35 3.79 -2.68
C LEU A 812 -34.68 3.18 -4.03
N ARG A 813 -33.81 3.36 -5.04
CA ARG A 813 -34.07 2.91 -6.42
C ARG A 813 -34.14 1.39 -6.54
N LEU A 814 -33.36 0.67 -5.74
CA LEU A 814 -33.36 -0.80 -5.70
C LEU A 814 -34.34 -1.38 -4.68
N GLY A 815 -35.09 -0.55 -3.95
CA GLY A 815 -36.09 -0.99 -2.98
C GLY A 815 -35.50 -1.68 -1.75
N LEU A 816 -34.31 -1.28 -1.30
CA LEU A 816 -33.74 -1.72 -0.02
C LEU A 816 -34.32 -0.92 1.16
N VAL A 817 -34.71 0.34 0.90
CA VAL A 817 -35.40 1.21 1.86
C VAL A 817 -36.58 1.89 1.18
N ASP A 818 -37.58 2.31 1.95
CA ASP A 818 -38.70 3.11 1.46
C ASP A 818 -38.41 4.63 1.51
N SER A 819 -39.38 5.46 1.10
CA SER A 819 -39.26 6.92 1.09
C SER A 819 -39.05 7.54 2.48
N GLU A 820 -39.43 6.85 3.55
CA GLU A 820 -39.23 7.27 4.95
C GLU A 820 -37.92 6.72 5.52
N ARG A 821 -37.11 6.03 4.69
CA ARG A 821 -35.84 5.39 5.04
C ARG A 821 -36.00 4.18 5.97
N VAL A 822 -37.20 3.60 6.02
CA VAL A 822 -37.43 2.35 6.74
C VAL A 822 -36.85 1.19 5.91
N VAL A 823 -36.10 0.31 6.57
CA VAL A 823 -35.43 -0.81 5.93
C VAL A 823 -36.44 -1.89 5.53
N LEU A 824 -36.54 -2.15 4.22
CA LEU A 824 -37.39 -3.17 3.62
C LEU A 824 -36.76 -4.57 3.72
N LEU A 825 -37.51 -5.63 3.38
CA LEU A 825 -37.02 -7.03 3.45
C LEU A 825 -35.70 -7.24 2.70
N LYS A 826 -35.57 -6.66 1.51
CA LYS A 826 -34.35 -6.71 0.71
C LYS A 826 -33.18 -5.96 1.37
N GLY A 827 -33.46 -4.84 2.04
CA GLY A 827 -32.47 -4.11 2.83
C GLY A 827 -32.03 -4.87 4.08
N ARG A 828 -32.93 -5.62 4.73
CA ARG A 828 -32.59 -6.49 5.87
C ARG A 828 -31.66 -7.63 5.44
N ALA A 829 -31.91 -8.22 4.27
CA ALA A 829 -31.03 -9.22 3.68
C ALA A 829 -29.62 -8.64 3.40
N ALA A 830 -29.55 -7.46 2.76
CA ALA A 830 -28.28 -6.77 2.52
C ALA A 830 -27.53 -6.41 3.82
N ALA A 831 -28.24 -6.09 4.90
CA ALA A 831 -27.63 -5.78 6.20
C ALA A 831 -26.91 -6.97 6.86
N GLU A 832 -27.19 -8.20 6.45
CA GLU A 832 -26.48 -9.39 6.96
C GLU A 832 -25.21 -9.72 6.15
N VAL A 833 -24.96 -9.07 5.01
CA VAL A 833 -23.83 -9.35 4.11
C VAL A 833 -22.68 -8.36 4.35
N ASP A 834 -21.48 -8.87 4.65
CA ASP A 834 -20.23 -8.10 4.86
C ASP A 834 -19.06 -8.65 4.01
N ALA A 835 -19.13 -9.90 3.55
CA ALA A 835 -18.06 -10.55 2.80
C ALA A 835 -18.03 -10.24 1.28
N SER A 836 -19.08 -9.60 0.75
CA SER A 836 -19.23 -9.27 -0.67
C SER A 836 -20.01 -7.96 -0.86
N ASP A 837 -20.26 -7.55 -2.10
CA ASP A 837 -21.15 -6.42 -2.41
C ASP A 837 -22.59 -6.74 -1.98
N GLU A 838 -22.99 -6.11 -0.88
CA GLU A 838 -24.26 -6.35 -0.20
C GLU A 838 -25.49 -6.00 -1.07
N VAL A 839 -25.35 -5.06 -2.00
CA VAL A 839 -26.43 -4.63 -2.90
C VAL A 839 -26.64 -5.67 -4.00
N LEU A 840 -25.56 -6.12 -4.64
CA LEU A 840 -25.62 -7.17 -5.66
C LEU A 840 -26.15 -8.48 -5.08
N VAL A 841 -25.65 -8.89 -3.91
CA VAL A 841 -26.11 -10.11 -3.24
C VAL A 841 -27.60 -10.05 -2.94
N ALA A 842 -28.09 -8.94 -2.39
CA ALA A 842 -29.51 -8.79 -2.11
C ALA A 842 -30.38 -8.77 -3.39
N GLU A 843 -29.88 -8.21 -4.50
CA GLU A 843 -30.54 -8.29 -5.81
C GLU A 843 -30.66 -9.74 -6.30
N LEU A 844 -29.58 -10.52 -6.22
CA LEU A 844 -29.56 -11.93 -6.62
C LEU A 844 -30.53 -12.77 -5.77
N LEU A 845 -30.54 -12.59 -4.45
CA LEU A 845 -31.46 -13.26 -3.54
C LEU A 845 -32.91 -12.94 -3.88
N TYR A 846 -33.23 -11.67 -4.12
CA TYR A 846 -34.60 -11.22 -4.40
C TYR A 846 -35.12 -11.68 -5.77
N ARG A 847 -34.24 -11.84 -6.76
CA ARG A 847 -34.59 -12.40 -8.08
C ARG A 847 -34.75 -13.93 -8.08
N GLY A 848 -34.55 -14.59 -6.93
CA GLY A 848 -34.61 -16.05 -6.85
C GLY A 848 -33.47 -16.75 -7.59
N PHE A 849 -32.31 -16.09 -7.75
CA PHE A 849 -31.17 -16.60 -8.52
C PHE A 849 -30.72 -18.01 -8.09
N PHE A 850 -30.79 -18.30 -6.79
CA PHE A 850 -30.35 -19.57 -6.22
C PHE A 850 -31.42 -20.68 -6.26
N ASN A 851 -32.64 -20.40 -6.72
CA ASN A 851 -33.77 -21.34 -6.62
C ASN A 851 -33.57 -22.58 -7.49
N GLU A 852 -32.98 -22.44 -8.68
CA GLU A 852 -32.76 -23.56 -9.62
C GLU A 852 -31.38 -24.22 -9.49
N LEU A 853 -30.50 -23.67 -8.64
CA LEU A 853 -29.16 -24.21 -8.45
C LEU A 853 -29.15 -25.39 -7.48
N SER A 854 -28.31 -26.39 -7.76
CA SER A 854 -27.94 -27.41 -6.77
C SER A 854 -27.10 -26.78 -5.64
N PRO A 855 -27.05 -27.38 -4.44
CA PRO A 855 -26.22 -26.86 -3.35
C PRO A 855 -24.74 -26.69 -3.74
N ALA A 856 -24.17 -27.63 -4.50
CA ALA A 856 -22.79 -27.55 -5.00
C ALA A 856 -22.61 -26.43 -6.05
N ALA A 857 -23.57 -26.25 -6.96
CA ALA A 857 -23.53 -25.17 -7.95
C ALA A 857 -23.71 -23.79 -7.29
N ALA A 858 -24.56 -23.68 -6.27
CA ALA A 858 -24.76 -22.46 -5.51
C ALA A 858 -23.46 -22.03 -4.80
N ALA A 859 -22.77 -22.94 -4.12
CA ALA A 859 -21.46 -22.67 -3.51
C ALA A 859 -20.42 -22.26 -4.56
N ALA A 860 -20.36 -22.97 -5.70
CA ALA A 860 -19.43 -22.67 -6.79
C ALA A 860 -19.62 -21.28 -7.37
N VAL A 861 -20.86 -20.86 -7.65
CA VAL A 861 -21.14 -19.51 -8.18
C VAL A 861 -20.91 -18.43 -7.12
N CYS A 862 -21.19 -18.71 -5.84
CA CYS A 862 -20.87 -17.78 -4.75
C CYS A 862 -19.36 -17.49 -4.64
N SER A 863 -18.48 -18.37 -5.13
CA SER A 863 -17.03 -18.09 -5.19
C SER A 863 -16.70 -16.83 -6.03
N CYS A 864 -17.53 -16.50 -7.03
CA CYS A 864 -17.36 -15.27 -7.81
C CYS A 864 -17.61 -14.01 -6.97
N LEU A 865 -18.50 -14.08 -5.99
CA LEU A 865 -18.90 -12.94 -5.15
C LEU A 865 -17.79 -12.52 -4.17
N VAL A 866 -16.89 -13.44 -3.83
CA VAL A 866 -15.75 -13.21 -2.94
C VAL A 866 -14.42 -13.12 -3.70
N ALA A 867 -14.43 -13.21 -5.03
CA ALA A 867 -13.23 -13.30 -5.86
C ALA A 867 -12.34 -12.05 -5.84
N ALA A 868 -12.88 -10.88 -5.53
CA ALA A 868 -12.12 -9.63 -5.43
C ALA A 868 -11.05 -9.69 -4.33
N ASP A 869 -11.33 -10.40 -3.24
CA ASP A 869 -10.44 -10.56 -2.08
C ASP A 869 -9.46 -11.75 -2.26
N MET A 870 -9.51 -12.44 -3.40
CA MET A 870 -8.81 -13.70 -3.64
C MET A 870 -7.64 -13.57 -4.60
N GLU A 871 -6.67 -14.46 -4.42
CA GLU A 871 -5.58 -14.62 -5.38
C GLU A 871 -6.12 -15.17 -6.70
N LYS A 872 -5.92 -14.42 -7.78
CA LYS A 872 -6.39 -14.83 -9.11
C LYS A 872 -5.60 -16.00 -9.65
N ILE A 873 -6.31 -16.99 -10.18
CA ILE A 873 -5.70 -18.09 -10.93
C ILE A 873 -5.21 -17.53 -12.26
N LYS A 874 -3.90 -17.65 -12.54
CA LYS A 874 -3.29 -17.09 -13.76
C LYS A 874 -3.84 -17.71 -15.04
N ARG A 875 -4.20 -18.99 -14.98
CA ARG A 875 -4.73 -19.79 -16.09
C ARG A 875 -6.01 -20.48 -15.65
N PRO A 876 -7.13 -19.75 -15.55
CA PRO A 876 -8.38 -20.33 -15.11
C PRO A 876 -8.89 -21.33 -16.16
N GLN A 877 -9.44 -22.44 -15.67
CA GLN A 877 -10.12 -23.40 -16.55
C GLN A 877 -11.46 -22.81 -17.01
N THR A 878 -11.92 -23.20 -18.20
CA THR A 878 -13.25 -22.83 -18.67
C THR A 878 -14.30 -23.40 -17.72
N PRO A 879 -15.26 -22.58 -17.24
CA PRO A 879 -16.33 -23.07 -16.37
C PRO A 879 -17.12 -24.22 -17.01
N LEU A 880 -17.52 -25.20 -16.19
CA LEU A 880 -18.36 -26.32 -16.63
C LEU A 880 -19.62 -25.83 -17.36
N PRO A 881 -20.10 -26.50 -18.42
CA PRO A 881 -21.27 -26.06 -19.20
C PRO A 881 -22.51 -25.78 -18.35
N ALA A 882 -22.75 -26.56 -17.29
CA ALA A 882 -23.87 -26.37 -16.38
C ALA A 882 -23.79 -25.08 -15.54
N LEU A 883 -22.58 -24.54 -15.34
CA LEU A 883 -22.33 -23.33 -14.55
C LEU A 883 -22.23 -22.07 -15.41
N GLN A 884 -22.16 -22.19 -16.74
CA GLN A 884 -22.07 -21.03 -17.62
C GLN A 884 -23.36 -20.16 -17.62
N PRO A 885 -24.58 -20.73 -17.67
CA PRO A 885 -25.81 -19.94 -17.58
C PRO A 885 -25.92 -19.08 -16.31
N PRO A 886 -25.75 -19.62 -15.08
CA PRO A 886 -25.85 -18.78 -13.88
C PRO A 886 -24.74 -17.72 -13.79
N LEU A 887 -23.54 -17.99 -14.31
CA LEU A 887 -22.48 -16.98 -14.39
C LEU A 887 -22.82 -15.84 -15.36
N ALA A 888 -23.53 -16.13 -16.45
CA ALA A 888 -24.01 -15.10 -17.38
C ALA A 888 -25.05 -14.20 -16.70
N THR A 889 -26.02 -14.80 -15.99
CA THR A 889 -27.02 -14.06 -15.22
C THR A 889 -26.39 -13.22 -14.11
N LEU A 890 -25.39 -13.74 -13.39
CA LEU A 890 -24.67 -12.95 -12.37
C LEU A 890 -24.04 -11.69 -12.98
N ARG A 891 -23.40 -11.81 -14.15
CA ARG A 891 -22.80 -10.67 -14.85
C ARG A 891 -23.83 -9.65 -15.34
N GLU A 892 -24.98 -10.13 -15.80
CA GLU A 892 -26.11 -9.27 -16.19
C GLU A 892 -26.60 -8.43 -15.00
N VAL A 893 -26.89 -9.08 -13.87
CA VAL A 893 -27.33 -8.39 -12.65
C VAL A 893 -26.27 -7.42 -12.15
N ALA A 894 -24.99 -7.81 -12.17
CA ALA A 894 -23.88 -6.91 -11.81
C ALA A 894 -23.80 -5.67 -12.71
N THR A 895 -24.07 -5.83 -14.01
CA THR A 895 -24.10 -4.71 -14.97
C THR A 895 -25.27 -3.77 -14.67
N GLU A 896 -26.44 -4.30 -14.33
CA GLU A 896 -27.60 -3.48 -13.92
C GLU A 896 -27.32 -2.69 -12.63
N VAL A 897 -26.73 -3.32 -11.63
CA VAL A 897 -26.35 -2.65 -10.37
C VAL A 897 -25.32 -1.55 -10.63
N ALA A 898 -24.31 -1.82 -11.46
CA ALA A 898 -23.31 -0.81 -11.84
C ALA A 898 -23.94 0.42 -12.49
N ARG A 899 -24.93 0.24 -13.38
CA ARG A 899 -25.68 1.35 -13.98
C ARG A 899 -26.44 2.16 -12.94
N VAL A 900 -27.04 1.50 -11.94
CA VAL A 900 -27.72 2.20 -10.85
C VAL A 900 -26.74 3.02 -10.02
N TYR A 901 -25.53 2.52 -9.75
CA TYR A 901 -24.48 3.30 -9.09
C TYR A 901 -24.11 4.55 -9.91
N THR A 902 -23.87 4.39 -11.21
CA THR A 902 -23.56 5.50 -12.12
C THR A 902 -24.67 6.55 -12.15
N ASP A 903 -25.92 6.13 -12.31
CA ASP A 903 -27.09 7.03 -12.33
C ASP A 903 -27.29 7.78 -11.00
N ALA A 904 -26.88 7.18 -9.88
CA ALA A 904 -26.94 7.81 -8.56
C ALA A 904 -25.80 8.83 -8.32
N GLY A 905 -24.86 8.98 -9.27
CA GLY A 905 -23.71 9.87 -9.17
C GLY A 905 -22.54 9.27 -8.38
N ILE A 906 -22.46 7.93 -8.31
CA ILE A 906 -21.31 7.21 -7.74
C ILE A 906 -20.38 6.84 -8.91
N ALA A 907 -19.13 7.32 -8.86
CA ALA A 907 -18.16 7.08 -9.92
C ALA A 907 -17.82 5.58 -10.01
N THR A 908 -18.41 4.90 -11.00
CA THR A 908 -18.29 3.45 -11.20
C THR A 908 -18.08 3.18 -12.68
N ASP A 909 -17.02 2.46 -13.03
CA ASP A 909 -16.85 1.92 -14.39
C ASP A 909 -17.56 0.56 -14.47
N GLU A 910 -18.50 0.42 -15.40
CA GLU A 910 -19.31 -0.81 -15.55
C GLU A 910 -18.42 -2.04 -15.83
N ALA A 911 -17.40 -1.89 -16.67
CA ALA A 911 -16.54 -3.01 -17.07
C ALA A 911 -15.62 -3.44 -15.91
N GLU A 912 -15.05 -2.47 -15.20
CA GLU A 912 -14.23 -2.73 -14.01
C GLU A 912 -15.06 -3.39 -12.90
N TYR A 913 -16.28 -2.91 -12.65
CA TYR A 913 -17.17 -3.46 -11.62
C TYR A 913 -17.49 -4.93 -11.89
N VAL A 914 -17.89 -5.28 -13.12
CA VAL A 914 -18.22 -6.67 -13.48
C VAL A 914 -16.97 -7.57 -13.43
N GLN A 915 -15.79 -7.05 -13.77
CA GLN A 915 -14.53 -7.80 -13.72
C GLN A 915 -14.09 -8.19 -12.29
N ARG A 916 -14.68 -7.59 -11.25
CA ARG A 916 -14.43 -7.98 -9.85
C ARG A 916 -14.96 -9.39 -9.53
N PHE A 917 -16.00 -9.83 -10.23
CA PHE A 917 -16.66 -11.11 -10.02
C PHE A 917 -16.08 -12.20 -10.94
N ASP A 918 -14.82 -12.56 -10.70
CA ASP A 918 -14.08 -13.54 -11.49
C ASP A 918 -14.61 -14.97 -11.33
N SER A 919 -14.59 -15.76 -12.40
CA SER A 919 -15.08 -17.14 -12.41
C SER A 919 -13.98 -18.20 -12.29
N GLY A 920 -12.74 -17.81 -11.98
CA GLY A 920 -11.59 -18.72 -11.99
C GLY A 920 -11.70 -19.88 -11.00
N MET A 921 -12.27 -19.65 -9.82
CA MET A 921 -12.38 -20.67 -8.76
C MET A 921 -13.63 -21.56 -8.84
N VAL A 922 -14.57 -21.25 -9.73
CA VAL A 922 -15.89 -21.89 -9.79
C VAL A 922 -15.77 -23.41 -9.94
N ASN A 923 -14.92 -23.89 -10.85
CA ASN A 923 -14.73 -25.34 -11.06
C ASN A 923 -14.10 -26.02 -9.85
N MET A 924 -13.13 -25.38 -9.19
CA MET A 924 -12.45 -25.92 -8.01
C MET A 924 -13.42 -26.08 -6.85
N VAL A 925 -14.22 -25.05 -6.57
CA VAL A 925 -15.22 -25.08 -5.50
C VAL A 925 -16.32 -26.09 -5.79
N HIS A 926 -16.73 -26.22 -7.06
CA HIS A 926 -17.69 -27.24 -7.47
C HIS A 926 -17.14 -28.65 -7.22
N ALA A 927 -15.92 -28.94 -7.69
CA ALA A 927 -15.26 -30.24 -7.47
C ALA A 927 -15.10 -30.57 -5.97
N TRP A 928 -14.78 -29.56 -5.14
CA TRP A 928 -14.74 -29.72 -3.68
C TRP A 928 -16.11 -30.10 -3.11
N CYS A 929 -17.19 -29.43 -3.52
CA CYS A 929 -18.53 -29.76 -3.04
C CYS A 929 -19.02 -31.13 -3.50
N GLU A 930 -18.50 -31.65 -4.62
CA GLU A 930 -18.79 -32.98 -5.17
C GLU A 930 -17.90 -34.11 -4.58
N GLY A 931 -17.03 -33.79 -3.61
CA GLY A 931 -16.27 -34.80 -2.86
C GLY A 931 -14.81 -34.99 -3.25
N ALA A 932 -14.22 -34.15 -4.12
CA ALA A 932 -12.79 -34.22 -4.46
C ALA A 932 -11.89 -34.09 -3.22
N THR A 933 -10.78 -34.80 -3.16
CA THR A 933 -9.82 -34.67 -2.05
C THR A 933 -9.08 -33.33 -2.12
N PHE A 934 -8.54 -32.85 -0.99
CA PHE A 934 -7.82 -31.57 -0.97
C PHE A 934 -6.53 -31.65 -1.82
N ALA A 935 -5.87 -32.81 -1.85
CA ALA A 935 -4.72 -33.07 -2.71
C ALA A 935 -5.06 -32.90 -4.20
N GLU A 936 -6.19 -33.46 -4.67
CA GLU A 936 -6.65 -33.29 -6.06
C GLU A 936 -6.93 -31.82 -6.41
N LEU A 937 -7.46 -31.04 -5.47
CA LEU A 937 -7.65 -29.60 -5.68
C LEU A 937 -6.31 -28.87 -5.84
N CYS A 938 -5.32 -29.19 -5.01
CA CYS A 938 -3.99 -28.61 -5.08
C CYS A 938 -3.34 -28.90 -6.44
N ASP A 939 -3.45 -30.13 -6.94
CA ASP A 939 -2.89 -30.51 -8.25
C ASP A 939 -3.62 -29.84 -9.42
N SER A 940 -4.88 -29.45 -9.24
CA SER A 940 -5.71 -28.83 -10.28
C SER A 940 -5.44 -27.35 -10.53
N CYS A 941 -4.66 -26.67 -9.65
CA CYS A 941 -4.45 -25.22 -9.71
C CYS A 941 -3.01 -24.79 -9.35
N GLU A 942 -2.65 -23.56 -9.73
CA GLU A 942 -1.32 -23.00 -9.45
C GLU A 942 -1.26 -22.22 -8.13
N LEU A 943 -2.34 -22.27 -7.32
CA LEU A 943 -2.43 -21.54 -6.06
C LEU A 943 -1.70 -22.30 -4.94
N PHE A 944 -1.19 -21.56 -3.97
CA PHE A 944 -0.70 -22.16 -2.73
C PHE A 944 -1.85 -22.76 -1.91
N GLU A 945 -1.59 -23.85 -1.19
CA GLU A 945 -2.57 -24.61 -0.42
C GLU A 945 -3.29 -23.74 0.62
N GLY A 946 -2.55 -22.86 1.32
CA GLY A 946 -3.12 -21.89 2.25
C GLY A 946 -3.98 -20.81 1.60
N SER A 947 -3.73 -20.47 0.32
CA SER A 947 -4.60 -19.56 -0.44
C SER A 947 -5.93 -20.24 -0.76
N ILE A 948 -5.92 -21.53 -1.12
CA ILE A 948 -7.12 -22.33 -1.36
C ILE A 948 -7.97 -22.39 -0.09
N ILE A 949 -7.37 -22.75 1.05
CA ILE A 949 -8.12 -22.80 2.33
C ILE A 949 -8.70 -21.44 2.70
N ARG A 950 -7.95 -20.34 2.56
CA ARG A 950 -8.48 -19.00 2.83
C ARG A 950 -9.66 -18.69 1.94
N ALA A 951 -9.56 -19.02 0.66
CA ALA A 951 -10.64 -18.76 -0.29
C ALA A 951 -11.92 -19.54 0.08
N ILE A 952 -11.80 -20.81 0.44
CA ILE A 952 -12.93 -21.65 0.84
C ILE A 952 -13.51 -21.18 2.19
N ARG A 953 -12.67 -20.81 3.17
CA ARG A 953 -13.15 -20.24 4.45
C ARG A 953 -13.88 -18.92 4.24
N ARG A 954 -13.36 -18.03 3.39
CA ARG A 954 -14.03 -16.77 3.02
C ARG A 954 -15.37 -17.00 2.32
N LEU A 955 -15.44 -18.01 1.44
CA LEU A 955 -16.70 -18.45 0.84
C LEU A 955 -17.68 -18.99 1.89
N SER A 956 -17.20 -19.76 2.87
CA SER A 956 -18.03 -20.25 3.97
C SER A 956 -18.60 -19.11 4.83
N GLU A 957 -17.81 -18.05 5.08
CA GLU A 957 -18.29 -16.83 5.74
C GLU A 957 -19.44 -16.20 4.94
N LEU A 958 -19.27 -16.02 3.62
CA LEU A 958 -20.35 -15.52 2.76
C LEU A 958 -21.60 -16.43 2.81
N LEU A 959 -21.43 -17.76 2.77
CA LEU A 959 -22.59 -18.66 2.83
C LEU A 959 -23.36 -18.54 4.15
N ASP A 960 -22.68 -18.34 5.29
CA ASP A 960 -23.35 -18.05 6.58
C ASP A 960 -24.10 -16.72 6.57
N GLU A 961 -23.53 -15.69 5.94
CA GLU A 961 -24.19 -14.40 5.73
C GLU A 961 -25.44 -14.57 4.85
N LEU A 962 -25.35 -15.35 3.76
CA LEU A 962 -26.48 -15.66 2.89
C LEU A 962 -27.56 -16.46 3.62
N LYS A 963 -27.20 -17.41 4.51
CA LYS A 963 -28.17 -18.10 5.38
C LYS A 963 -28.89 -17.10 6.28
N SER A 964 -28.15 -16.20 6.91
CA SER A 964 -28.71 -15.15 7.77
C SER A 964 -29.63 -14.22 6.99
N ALA A 965 -29.25 -13.85 5.77
CA ALA A 965 -30.05 -13.05 4.85
C ALA A 965 -31.34 -13.78 4.41
N ALA A 966 -31.26 -15.07 4.06
CA ALA A 966 -32.43 -15.88 3.70
C ALA A 966 -33.42 -15.99 4.86
N LYS A 967 -32.91 -16.16 6.09
CA LYS A 967 -33.72 -16.15 7.31
C LYS A 967 -34.36 -14.78 7.56
N ALA A 968 -33.63 -13.68 7.35
CA ALA A 968 -34.17 -12.32 7.47
C ALA A 968 -35.29 -12.03 6.44
N MET A 969 -35.27 -12.70 5.28
CA MET A 969 -36.33 -12.67 4.28
C MET A 969 -37.51 -13.60 4.58
N GLY A 970 -37.36 -14.54 5.51
CA GLY A 970 -38.35 -15.59 5.77
C GLY A 970 -38.41 -16.68 4.68
N ASN A 971 -37.30 -16.92 3.97
CA ASN A 971 -37.20 -17.97 2.95
C ASN A 971 -36.47 -19.21 3.50
N ASP A 972 -37.24 -20.10 4.14
CA ASP A 972 -36.72 -21.31 4.79
C ASP A 972 -36.19 -22.36 3.80
N GLU A 973 -36.71 -22.40 2.57
CA GLU A 973 -36.24 -23.31 1.51
C GLU A 973 -34.82 -22.91 1.08
N LEU A 974 -34.61 -21.62 0.82
CA LEU A 974 -33.29 -21.10 0.48
C LEU A 974 -32.31 -21.25 1.65
N PHE A 975 -32.75 -21.01 2.88
CA PHE A 975 -31.94 -21.27 4.07
C PHE A 975 -31.45 -22.73 4.11
N SER A 976 -32.36 -23.68 3.91
CA SER A 976 -32.04 -25.11 3.93
C SER A 976 -31.07 -25.50 2.81
N LYS A 977 -31.25 -24.93 1.61
CA LYS A 977 -30.32 -25.13 0.49
C LYS A 977 -28.92 -24.60 0.80
N LEU A 978 -28.81 -23.38 1.32
CA LEU A 978 -27.54 -22.77 1.68
C LEU A 978 -26.87 -23.47 2.86
N GLU A 979 -27.65 -24.01 3.80
CA GLU A 979 -27.16 -24.88 4.87
C GLU A 979 -26.52 -26.16 4.32
N GLU A 980 -27.16 -26.78 3.32
CA GLU A 980 -26.59 -27.93 2.63
C GLU A 980 -25.32 -27.55 1.85
N SER A 981 -25.31 -26.40 1.16
CA SER A 981 -24.08 -25.87 0.53
C SER A 981 -22.94 -25.70 1.54
N CYS A 982 -23.23 -25.16 2.73
CA CYS A 982 -22.24 -25.05 3.81
C CYS A 982 -21.72 -26.42 4.24
N ARG A 983 -22.61 -27.41 4.38
CA ARG A 983 -22.25 -28.78 4.78
C ARG A 983 -21.31 -29.44 3.78
N LEU A 984 -21.58 -29.29 2.48
CA LEU A 984 -20.71 -29.82 1.42
C LEU A 984 -19.34 -29.13 1.39
N LEU A 985 -19.30 -27.84 1.71
CA LEU A 985 -18.07 -27.04 1.74
C LEU A 985 -17.23 -27.33 2.99
N ARG A 986 -17.85 -27.56 4.15
CA ARG A 986 -17.21 -27.70 5.46
C ARG A 986 -16.78 -29.13 5.77
N ARG A 987 -15.62 -29.52 5.26
CA ARG A 987 -15.02 -30.81 5.58
C ARG A 987 -13.49 -30.76 5.61
N ASP A 988 -12.92 -31.80 6.21
CA ASP A 988 -11.50 -32.16 6.15
C ASP A 988 -10.55 -31.00 6.55
N ILE A 989 -9.31 -31.01 6.03
CA ILE A 989 -8.25 -30.05 6.36
C ILE A 989 -8.64 -28.57 6.23
N VAL A 990 -9.62 -28.23 5.40
CA VAL A 990 -10.06 -26.84 5.20
C VAL A 990 -10.64 -26.25 6.48
N PHE A 991 -11.34 -27.05 7.29
CA PHE A 991 -11.98 -26.61 8.54
C PHE A 991 -11.43 -27.30 9.78
N ALA A 992 -10.21 -27.85 9.69
CA ALA A 992 -9.47 -28.31 10.86
C ALA A 992 -9.37 -27.20 11.91
N SER A 993 -9.56 -27.61 13.17
CA SER A 993 -9.47 -26.74 14.33
C SER A 993 -8.10 -26.09 14.43
N SER A 994 -8.04 -24.97 15.15
CA SER A 994 -6.78 -24.33 15.48
C SER A 994 -6.04 -25.14 16.55
N LEU A 995 -4.74 -25.39 16.33
CA LEU A 995 -3.83 -25.95 17.34
C LEU A 995 -3.76 -25.05 18.57
N TYR A 996 -4.13 -23.77 18.44
CA TYR A 996 -4.19 -22.86 19.57
C TYR A 996 -5.26 -23.23 20.62
N VAL A 997 -6.25 -24.03 20.22
CA VAL A 997 -7.39 -24.42 21.06
C VAL A 997 -7.30 -25.88 21.49
N GLU A 998 -6.74 -26.76 20.64
CA GLU A 998 -6.67 -28.20 20.91
C GLU A 998 -5.43 -28.65 21.71
N MET A 999 -4.33 -27.89 21.61
CA MET A 999 -3.10 -28.08 22.39
C MET A 999 -2.95 -26.99 23.46
#